data_AF-A0A1H7TBP7-F1
#
_entry.id   AF-A0A1H7TBP7-F1
#
_cell.length_a   1.000
_cell.length_b   1.000
_cell.length_c   1.000
_cell.angle_alpha   90.00
_cell.angle_beta   90.00
_cell.angle_gamma   90.00
#
_symmetry.space_group_name_H-M   'P 1'
#
loop_
_entity.id
_entity.type
_entity.pdbx_description
1 polymer ?
#
loop_
_entity_poly.entity_id
_entity_poly.type
_entity_poly.pdbx_seq_one_letter_code
_entity_poly.pdbx_strand_id
1 'polypeptide(L)'
;MHQVINFNETAKLQAKENLNAYILKYQNNFIFPDNQWNDSIWDITNFLKTKIKNHKSKKVYFRSYIDNSENKTSIDIPISKPLIDFVKAAFCEIMLVKKLLEYNRIIYAFQALEHALHQQGHEICVTEINIETLNLAEAYLLSRFKDPWNVAKNLENIINNFIISKKLNTGIYHWSTSIQYTAPTRSDRTQKEHINQNKSKLPHLQEIIALADIHHSSDHIPDKIVTSFVTLAMFAPNRATEILTLSTDCRTFASIGKQEIMGLKWTPLKGGDPITKFSISPEWDEIASNSINYLTELGASARIAAKWYSENPRSLYLPEHLTHLRNQPITLWEVAQILGKENPIKGCHAFRYGFSKSIGNTTDKGRIFNPESSWVNLYYFEELEKFIVSKLPQTFPILNGATQQSWHESLFVLPKNVLSPTADTLYNVPEPIDINQINKQLGSNPGGKTIFTRNEKFLQTSDGKKDMYITTHQFRHLLNTLAQLKALPQELIAFWSGRKSIKQNDVYNHISQDAYIEAYTNIEDKVAQIPQTGYLDKKIKKIIHLNPINYDEALKIELGSIHITQYGICRHDYSLTPCPKDKDCGNCSEFSVMKGNEAHLTKANQQVQLLSKALLDAKQAEKDGHPGARKWIELNEPKHERWKNIKAFLEDESIPSHTMFTLSDPTEQHQTKVGFAYSVRELEQ
;
A
#
# COMPACT_ATOMS: atom_id res chain seq x y z
N MET A 1 33.84 67.75 -0.38
CA MET A 1 33.34 66.54 0.31
C MET A 1 33.07 65.47 -0.74
N HIS A 2 34.00 64.54 -0.93
CA HIS A 2 33.71 63.34 -1.73
C HIS A 2 32.90 62.39 -0.85
N GLN A 3 31.62 62.21 -1.16
CA GLN A 3 30.81 61.13 -0.59
C GLN A 3 31.40 59.81 -1.05
N VAL A 4 32.13 59.14 -0.17
CA VAL A 4 32.55 57.75 -0.37
C VAL A 4 31.30 56.90 -0.24
N ILE A 5 30.73 56.49 -1.37
CA ILE A 5 29.60 55.55 -1.40
C ILE A 5 30.19 54.16 -1.13
N ASN A 6 30.00 53.64 0.09
CA ASN A 6 30.35 52.27 0.42
C ASN A 6 29.30 51.33 -0.20
N PHE A 7 29.56 50.87 -1.43
CA PHE A 7 28.64 50.05 -2.22
C PHE A 7 28.07 48.84 -1.45
N ASN A 8 28.86 48.23 -0.56
CA ASN A 8 28.44 47.08 0.25
C ASN A 8 27.38 47.43 1.30
N GLU A 9 27.41 48.63 1.88
CA GLU A 9 26.41 49.07 2.86
C GLU A 9 25.07 49.36 2.19
N THR A 10 25.08 50.02 1.03
CA THR A 10 23.88 50.24 0.22
C THR A 10 23.22 48.94 -0.21
N ALA A 11 24.01 47.94 -0.62
CA ALA A 11 23.49 46.64 -1.01
C ALA A 11 22.85 45.89 0.16
N LYS A 12 23.45 45.96 1.36
CA LYS A 12 22.86 45.39 2.59
C LYS A 12 21.58 46.12 3.02
N LEU A 13 21.52 47.44 2.88
CA LEU A 13 20.33 48.22 3.19
C LEU A 13 19.17 47.85 2.25
N GLN A 14 19.45 47.76 0.95
CA GLN A 14 18.48 47.31 -0.05
C GLN A 14 17.98 45.87 0.20
N ALA A 15 18.86 44.97 0.64
CA ALA A 15 18.46 43.61 1.03
C ALA A 15 17.48 43.61 2.22
N LYS A 16 17.71 44.46 3.22
CA LYS A 16 16.78 44.64 4.37
C LYS A 16 15.44 45.24 3.93
N GLU A 17 15.45 46.22 3.03
CA GLU A 17 14.22 46.80 2.46
C GLU A 17 13.42 45.76 1.67
N ASN A 18 14.08 44.97 0.82
CA ASN A 18 13.46 43.90 0.06
C ASN A 18 12.85 42.83 0.99
N LEU A 19 13.56 42.49 2.08
CA LEU A 19 13.07 41.55 3.09
C LEU A 19 11.80 42.07 3.78
N ASN A 20 11.80 43.33 4.21
CA ASN A 20 10.63 43.94 4.84
C ASN A 20 9.45 44.01 3.87
N ALA A 21 9.67 44.43 2.63
CA ALA A 21 8.64 44.47 1.59
C ALA A 21 8.07 43.08 1.30
N TYR A 22 8.93 42.06 1.27
CA TYR A 22 8.53 40.67 1.07
C TYR A 22 7.65 40.14 2.22
N ILE A 23 8.03 40.42 3.47
CA ILE A 23 7.25 40.04 4.65
C ILE A 23 5.90 40.77 4.66
N LEU A 24 5.90 42.09 4.46
CA LEU A 24 4.70 42.91 4.42
C LEU A 24 3.70 42.44 3.36
N LYS A 25 4.18 42.02 2.19
CA LYS A 25 3.33 41.47 1.13
C LYS A 25 2.48 40.29 1.62
N TYR A 26 3.06 39.36 2.39
CA TYR A 26 2.35 38.18 2.88
C TYR A 26 1.60 38.40 4.20
N GLN A 27 2.02 39.38 5.00
CA GLN A 27 1.23 39.87 6.13
C GLN A 27 -0.09 40.48 5.65
N ASN A 28 -0.05 41.33 4.62
CA ASN A 28 -1.23 41.98 4.06
C ASN A 28 -2.14 41.01 3.29
N ASN A 29 -1.55 39.97 2.69
CA ASN A 29 -2.27 38.95 1.92
C ASN A 29 -2.24 37.59 2.63
N PHE A 30 -2.52 37.58 3.94
CA PHE A 30 -2.43 36.36 4.74
C PHE A 30 -3.52 35.35 4.36
N ILE A 31 -3.11 34.10 4.10
CA ILE A 31 -3.96 33.09 3.44
C ILE A 31 -4.65 32.12 4.40
N PHE A 32 -4.31 32.17 5.69
CA PHE A 32 -4.81 31.24 6.71
C PHE A 32 -5.72 31.98 7.70
N PRO A 33 -7.03 32.14 7.41
CA PRO A 33 -7.92 33.01 8.16
C PRO A 33 -8.14 32.59 9.63
N ASP A 34 -7.91 31.30 9.94
CA ASP A 34 -8.07 30.75 11.28
C ASP A 34 -6.90 31.07 12.22
N ASN A 35 -5.92 31.86 11.78
CA ASN A 35 -4.67 32.13 12.50
C ASN A 35 -4.35 33.62 12.54
N GLN A 36 -3.48 34.02 13.47
CA GLN A 36 -2.87 35.33 13.49
C GLN A 36 -1.40 35.23 13.04
N TRP A 37 -0.89 36.27 12.37
CA TRP A 37 0.47 36.27 11.83
C TRP A 37 1.52 35.99 12.91
N ASN A 38 1.34 36.53 14.13
CA ASN A 38 2.30 36.40 15.22
C ASN A 38 2.28 35.02 15.90
N ASP A 39 1.29 34.16 15.63
CA ASP A 39 1.18 32.84 16.25
C ASP A 39 2.36 31.94 15.86
N SER A 40 2.85 31.15 16.82
CA SER A 40 3.91 30.15 16.58
C SER A 40 3.39 28.85 15.97
N ILE A 41 2.06 28.66 15.99
CA ILE A 41 1.37 27.48 15.47
C ILE A 41 0.25 27.95 14.55
N TRP A 42 0.24 27.47 13.31
CA TRP A 42 -0.84 27.76 12.36
C TRP A 42 -1.65 26.51 12.02
N ASP A 43 -2.97 26.56 12.16
CA ASP A 43 -3.90 25.55 11.64
C ASP A 43 -4.17 25.79 10.15
N ILE A 44 -3.73 24.86 9.31
CA ILE A 44 -3.88 24.91 7.85
C ILE A 44 -4.88 23.87 7.34
N THR A 45 -5.66 23.26 8.24
CA THR A 45 -6.61 22.19 7.92
C THR A 45 -7.62 22.65 6.89
N ASN A 46 -8.26 23.80 7.10
CA ASN A 46 -9.27 24.36 6.21
C ASN A 46 -8.70 24.69 4.82
N PHE A 47 -7.49 25.24 4.77
CA PHE A 47 -6.80 25.55 3.50
C PHE A 47 -6.52 24.29 2.66
N LEU A 48 -6.25 23.16 3.32
CA LEU A 48 -5.95 21.87 2.66
C LEU A 48 -7.15 20.92 2.59
N LYS A 49 -8.36 21.35 2.94
CA LYS A 49 -9.54 20.47 3.08
C LYS A 49 -9.77 19.53 1.90
N THR A 50 -9.51 19.96 0.67
CA THR A 50 -9.70 19.16 -0.55
C THR A 50 -8.59 18.13 -0.81
N LYS A 51 -7.45 18.23 -0.13
CA LYS A 51 -6.33 17.30 -0.26
C LYS A 51 -6.19 16.37 0.94
N ILE A 52 -6.77 16.73 2.08
CA ILE A 52 -6.68 15.94 3.31
C ILE A 52 -7.39 14.59 3.12
N LYS A 53 -6.66 13.51 3.41
CA LYS A 53 -7.12 12.12 3.27
C LYS A 53 -7.47 11.45 4.60
N ASN A 54 -7.25 12.16 5.70
CA ASN A 54 -7.54 11.69 7.05
C ASN A 54 -8.20 12.81 7.84
N HIS A 55 -9.03 12.49 8.81
CA HIS A 55 -9.76 13.48 9.61
C HIS A 55 -8.87 14.20 10.65
N LYS A 56 -7.54 14.17 10.50
CA LYS A 56 -6.59 14.78 11.44
C LYS A 56 -6.32 16.23 11.05
N SER A 57 -6.34 17.13 12.05
CA SER A 57 -5.95 18.52 11.86
C SER A 57 -4.50 18.63 11.37
N LYS A 58 -4.25 19.53 10.44
CA LYS A 58 -2.93 19.85 9.90
C LYS A 58 -2.48 21.18 10.50
N LYS A 59 -1.57 21.11 11.47
CA LYS A 59 -0.98 22.28 12.14
C LYS A 59 0.50 22.40 11.81
N VAL A 60 0.94 23.61 11.50
CA VAL A 60 2.33 23.97 11.23
C VAL A 60 2.93 24.53 12.51
N TYR A 61 4.10 24.04 12.88
CA TYR A 61 4.79 24.43 14.09
C TYR A 61 6.08 25.16 13.70
N PHE A 62 6.16 26.48 13.90
CA PHE A 62 7.36 27.29 13.63
C PHE A 62 8.37 27.17 14.77
N ARG A 63 8.76 25.92 15.03
CA ARG A 63 9.60 25.50 16.15
C ARG A 63 11.07 25.82 15.88
N SER A 64 11.78 26.33 16.88
CA SER A 64 13.23 26.53 16.80
C SER A 64 14.00 25.21 16.83
N TYR A 65 15.24 25.20 16.35
CA TYR A 65 16.09 24.01 16.46
C TYR A 65 16.52 23.66 17.91
N ILE A 66 16.51 24.64 18.82
CA ILE A 66 16.83 24.48 20.26
C ILE A 66 15.62 24.10 21.13
N ASP A 67 14.43 24.05 20.53
CA ASP A 67 13.21 23.74 21.26
C ASP A 67 13.24 22.30 21.79
N ASN A 68 13.11 22.18 23.12
CA ASN A 68 13.15 20.92 23.85
C ASN A 68 11.77 20.51 24.39
N SER A 69 10.68 21.02 23.82
CA SER A 69 9.33 20.67 24.28
C SER A 69 9.10 19.16 24.33
N GLU A 70 8.66 18.68 25.49
CA GLU A 70 8.34 17.26 25.71
C GLU A 70 7.25 16.75 24.74
N ASN A 71 6.34 17.63 24.33
CA ASN A 71 5.25 17.32 23.42
C ASN A 71 5.52 17.87 22.00
N LYS A 72 5.25 17.04 20.99
CA LYS A 72 5.33 17.40 19.57
C LYS A 72 4.27 18.41 19.12
N THR A 73 3.25 18.65 19.95
CA THR A 73 2.11 19.54 19.66
C THR A 73 2.15 20.86 20.42
N SER A 74 3.14 21.08 21.29
CA SER A 74 3.45 22.38 21.89
C SER A 74 4.72 22.96 21.28
N ILE A 75 4.97 24.24 21.53
CA ILE A 75 6.23 24.93 21.23
C ILE A 75 6.54 25.78 22.44
N ASP A 76 7.70 25.57 23.05
CA ASP A 76 8.19 26.44 24.12
C ASP A 76 9.06 27.54 23.52
N ILE A 77 9.89 27.19 22.53
CA ILE A 77 10.80 28.10 21.85
C ILE A 77 10.49 28.16 20.34
N PRO A 78 9.83 29.23 19.86
CA PRO A 78 9.64 29.44 18.43
C PRO A 78 10.94 29.92 17.77
N ILE A 79 11.01 29.85 16.44
CA ILE A 79 12.13 30.41 15.67
C ILE A 79 12.31 31.89 16.05
N SER A 80 13.56 32.31 16.28
CA SER A 80 13.87 33.68 16.70
C SER A 80 13.56 34.72 15.61
N LYS A 81 13.18 35.93 16.03
CA LYS A 81 13.14 37.10 15.14
C LYS A 81 14.57 37.57 14.83
N PRO A 82 14.83 38.10 13.61
CA PRO A 82 13.87 38.38 12.52
C PRO A 82 13.54 37.19 11.60
N LEU A 83 14.25 36.05 11.67
CA LEU A 83 14.09 34.93 10.74
C LEU A 83 12.67 34.37 10.66
N ILE A 84 11.94 34.25 11.77
CA ILE A 84 10.58 33.66 11.77
C ILE A 84 9.60 34.36 10.83
N ASP A 85 9.68 35.68 10.68
CA ASP A 85 8.78 36.44 9.81
C ASP A 85 9.07 36.14 8.33
N PHE A 86 10.34 35.95 7.97
CA PHE A 86 10.72 35.44 6.65
C PHE A 86 10.22 34.01 6.43
N VAL A 87 10.42 33.12 7.41
CA VAL A 87 9.98 31.71 7.34
C VAL A 87 8.47 31.64 7.07
N LYS A 88 7.69 32.44 7.79
CA LYS A 88 6.25 32.56 7.64
C LYS A 88 5.84 33.05 6.25
N ALA A 89 6.51 34.09 5.72
CA ALA A 89 6.28 34.61 4.38
C ALA A 89 6.61 33.60 3.28
N ALA A 90 7.79 32.96 3.35
CA ALA A 90 8.21 31.91 2.43
C ALA A 90 7.28 30.69 2.49
N PHE A 91 6.82 30.32 3.68
CA PHE A 91 5.85 29.23 3.85
C PHE A 91 4.51 29.54 3.16
N CYS A 92 3.97 30.75 3.34
CA CYS A 92 2.73 31.18 2.66
C CYS A 92 2.85 31.06 1.14
N GLU A 93 3.94 31.55 0.56
CA GLU A 93 4.17 31.46 -0.88
C GLU A 93 4.27 30.01 -1.37
N ILE A 94 5.02 29.16 -0.68
CA ILE A 94 5.12 27.73 -1.04
C ILE A 94 3.75 27.05 -0.99
N MET A 95 2.95 27.37 0.03
CA MET A 95 1.63 26.76 0.21
C MET A 95 0.61 27.26 -0.81
N LEU A 96 0.66 28.53 -1.22
CA LEU A 96 -0.15 29.07 -2.31
C LEU A 96 0.07 28.31 -3.62
N VAL A 97 1.34 28.07 -3.97
CA VAL A 97 1.70 27.44 -5.24
C VAL A 97 1.49 25.92 -5.19
N LYS A 98 2.00 25.25 -4.15
CA LYS A 98 2.12 23.78 -4.13
C LYS A 98 0.99 23.09 -3.34
N LYS A 99 0.39 23.77 -2.36
CA LYS A 99 -0.61 23.19 -1.42
C LYS A 99 -0.15 21.82 -0.89
N LEU A 100 0.97 21.80 -0.18
CA LEU A 100 1.65 20.57 0.24
C LEU A 100 0.97 19.92 1.45
N LEU A 101 0.81 18.60 1.43
CA LEU A 101 0.38 17.82 2.61
C LEU A 101 1.55 17.52 3.56
N GLU A 102 2.76 17.38 2.99
CA GLU A 102 4.00 17.08 3.70
C GLU A 102 4.90 18.33 3.68
N TYR A 103 4.70 19.20 4.67
CA TYR A 103 5.39 20.49 4.77
C TYR A 103 6.49 20.52 5.83
N ASN A 104 6.58 19.51 6.72
CA ASN A 104 7.55 19.48 7.82
C ASN A 104 9.00 19.62 7.34
N ARG A 105 9.32 19.09 6.15
CA ARG A 105 10.65 19.18 5.54
C ARG A 105 11.07 20.63 5.23
N ILE A 106 10.11 21.51 4.99
CA ILE A 106 10.37 22.94 4.79
C ILE A 106 10.78 23.58 6.11
N ILE A 107 10.05 23.28 7.19
CA ILE A 107 10.38 23.78 8.53
C ILE A 107 11.76 23.26 8.97
N TYR A 108 12.08 21.99 8.71
CA TYR A 108 13.41 21.43 9.00
C TYR A 108 14.54 22.11 8.22
N ALA A 109 14.28 22.52 6.97
CA ALA A 109 15.26 23.30 6.21
C ALA A 109 15.51 24.68 6.83
N PHE A 110 14.47 25.35 7.34
CA PHE A 110 14.63 26.61 8.07
C PHE A 110 15.32 26.44 9.44
N GLN A 111 15.07 25.34 10.15
CA GLN A 111 15.78 25.01 11.39
C GLN A 111 17.28 24.80 11.15
N ALA A 112 17.67 24.23 10.00
CA ALA A 112 19.08 24.09 9.64
C ALA A 112 19.75 25.46 9.39
N LEU A 113 19.04 26.41 8.79
CA LEU A 113 19.52 27.79 8.64
C LEU A 113 19.63 28.51 9.99
N GLU A 114 18.64 28.34 10.85
CA GLU A 114 18.65 28.92 12.20
C GLU A 114 19.85 28.40 13.01
N HIS A 115 20.08 27.08 13.00
CA HIS A 115 21.25 26.45 13.63
C HIS A 115 22.56 27.04 13.12
N ALA A 116 22.72 27.15 11.80
CA ALA A 116 23.95 27.65 11.21
C ALA A 116 24.22 29.13 11.54
N LEU A 117 23.20 29.99 11.47
CA LEU A 117 23.32 31.40 11.84
C LEU A 117 23.65 31.58 13.32
N HIS A 118 23.01 30.79 14.18
CA HIS A 118 23.30 30.80 15.62
C HIS A 118 24.73 30.34 15.92
N GLN A 119 25.23 29.30 15.25
CA GLN A 119 26.59 28.80 15.43
C GLN A 119 27.66 29.80 15.02
N GLN A 120 27.39 30.66 14.03
CA GLN A 120 28.29 31.73 13.60
C GLN A 120 28.24 32.96 14.51
N GLY A 121 27.32 33.02 15.49
CA GLY A 121 27.10 34.21 16.31
C GLY A 121 26.58 35.41 15.52
N HIS A 122 26.05 35.18 14.30
CA HIS A 122 25.44 36.22 13.48
C HIS A 122 24.01 36.54 13.97
N GLU A 123 23.51 37.70 13.57
CA GLU A 123 22.06 37.97 13.67
C GLU A 123 21.30 36.87 12.91
N ILE A 124 20.27 36.29 13.54
CA ILE A 124 19.46 35.21 12.96
C ILE A 124 18.52 35.81 11.89
N CYS A 125 19.11 36.20 10.77
CA CYS A 125 18.48 36.88 9.65
C CYS A 125 18.98 36.31 8.32
N VAL A 126 18.11 36.29 7.30
CA VAL A 126 18.49 35.81 5.97
C VAL A 126 19.50 36.70 5.24
N THR A 127 19.63 37.97 5.65
CA THR A 127 20.60 38.90 5.07
C THR A 127 22.04 38.51 5.38
N GLU A 128 22.28 37.78 6.47
CA GLU A 128 23.62 37.41 6.95
C GLU A 128 24.09 36.03 6.45
N ILE A 129 23.29 35.35 5.63
CA ILE A 129 23.64 34.02 5.09
C ILE A 129 24.84 34.15 4.14
N ASN A 130 25.85 33.32 4.34
CA ASN A 130 26.99 33.16 3.45
C ASN A 130 27.24 31.67 3.14
N ILE A 131 28.25 31.35 2.33
CA ILE A 131 28.57 29.95 1.95
C ILE A 131 28.93 29.09 3.16
N GLU A 132 29.62 29.65 4.16
CA GLU A 132 29.96 28.94 5.40
C GLU A 132 28.70 28.61 6.21
N THR A 133 27.71 29.52 6.26
CA THR A 133 26.39 29.25 6.87
C THR A 133 25.74 28.04 6.21
N LEU A 134 25.80 27.95 4.88
CA LEU A 134 25.19 26.84 4.14
C LEU A 134 25.91 25.51 4.38
N ASN A 135 27.24 25.53 4.48
CA ASN A 135 28.01 24.33 4.83
C ASN A 135 27.69 23.82 6.24
N LEU A 136 27.53 24.73 7.22
CA LEU A 136 27.10 24.37 8.58
C LEU A 136 25.67 23.82 8.60
N ALA A 137 24.77 24.38 7.79
CA ALA A 137 23.41 23.88 7.66
C ALA A 137 23.40 22.45 7.09
N GLU A 138 24.22 22.14 6.08
CA GLU A 138 24.34 20.77 5.56
C GLU A 138 24.91 19.80 6.61
N ALA A 139 25.94 20.21 7.35
CA ALA A 139 26.51 19.41 8.42
C ALA A 139 25.46 19.08 9.51
N TYR A 140 24.61 20.05 9.85
CA TYR A 140 23.48 19.85 10.75
C TYR A 140 22.44 18.86 10.20
N LEU A 141 22.12 18.95 8.90
CA LEU A 141 21.18 18.01 8.27
C LEU A 141 21.71 16.58 8.28
N LEU A 142 23.00 16.39 7.98
CA LEU A 142 23.67 15.10 7.98
C LEU A 142 23.72 14.45 9.37
N SER A 143 23.90 15.25 10.43
CA SER A 143 23.92 14.72 11.81
C SER A 143 22.53 14.41 12.35
N ARG A 144 21.50 15.16 11.93
CA ARG A 144 20.15 15.04 12.48
C ARG A 144 19.29 13.97 11.79
N PHE A 145 19.41 13.79 10.48
CA PHE A 145 18.49 12.97 9.70
C PHE A 145 19.18 11.75 9.08
N LYS A 146 18.52 10.59 9.17
CA LYS A 146 18.96 9.38 8.46
C LYS A 146 18.97 9.57 6.94
N ASP A 147 17.95 10.24 6.40
CA ASP A 147 17.79 10.52 4.96
C ASP A 147 17.66 12.03 4.70
N PRO A 148 18.77 12.81 4.75
CA PRO A 148 18.74 14.28 4.74
C PRO A 148 18.42 14.89 3.38
N TRP A 149 18.61 14.15 2.28
CA TRP A 149 18.55 14.66 0.91
C TRP A 149 17.28 15.47 0.59
N ASN A 150 16.11 14.98 1.01
CA ASN A 150 14.86 15.68 0.74
C ASN A 150 14.77 17.02 1.47
N VAL A 151 15.33 17.13 2.67
CA VAL A 151 15.37 18.39 3.44
C VAL A 151 16.38 19.34 2.80
N ALA A 152 17.55 18.83 2.40
CA ALA A 152 18.58 19.58 1.71
C ALA A 152 18.10 20.17 0.37
N LYS A 153 17.32 19.44 -0.42
CA LYS A 153 16.68 19.99 -1.64
C LYS A 153 15.60 21.03 -1.36
N ASN A 154 14.92 20.97 -0.22
CA ASN A 154 14.04 22.07 0.19
C ASN A 154 14.85 23.30 0.58
N LEU A 155 15.98 23.12 1.27
CA LEU A 155 16.92 24.20 1.59
C LEU A 155 17.45 24.86 0.30
N GLU A 156 17.91 24.07 -0.67
CA GLU A 156 18.38 24.58 -1.97
C GLU A 156 17.32 25.40 -2.71
N ASN A 157 16.08 24.91 -2.70
CA ASN A 157 14.95 25.63 -3.25
C ASN A 157 14.67 26.95 -2.50
N ILE A 158 14.81 26.98 -1.17
CA ILE A 158 14.67 28.21 -0.36
C ILE A 158 15.76 29.22 -0.73
N ILE A 159 17.02 28.79 -0.80
CA ILE A 159 18.14 29.67 -1.15
C ILE A 159 17.93 30.28 -2.54
N ASN A 160 17.78 29.44 -3.57
CA ASN A 160 17.74 29.92 -4.95
C ASN A 160 16.44 30.66 -5.29
N ASN A 161 15.28 30.13 -4.91
CA ASN A 161 13.99 30.65 -5.38
C ASN A 161 13.35 31.68 -4.42
N PHE A 162 13.90 31.88 -3.22
CA PHE A 162 13.36 32.85 -2.27
C PHE A 162 14.39 33.88 -1.84
N ILE A 163 15.61 33.47 -1.47
CA ILE A 163 16.63 34.42 -0.98
C ILE A 163 17.30 35.16 -2.15
N ILE A 164 17.81 34.40 -3.13
CA ILE A 164 18.56 34.96 -4.28
C ILE A 164 17.62 35.67 -5.26
N SER A 165 16.56 34.98 -5.71
CA SER A 165 15.62 35.53 -6.71
C SER A 165 14.95 36.83 -6.27
N LYS A 166 14.75 37.02 -4.95
CA LYS A 166 14.13 38.22 -4.36
C LYS A 166 15.15 39.21 -3.82
N LYS A 167 16.45 38.98 -4.06
CA LYS A 167 17.55 39.87 -3.66
C LYS A 167 17.53 40.18 -2.16
N LEU A 168 17.29 39.16 -1.32
CA LEU A 168 17.29 39.26 0.15
C LEU A 168 18.68 39.09 0.74
N ASN A 169 19.65 38.70 -0.08
CA ASN A 169 21.06 38.56 0.24
C ASN A 169 21.87 38.95 -1.01
N THR A 170 23.05 39.52 -0.80
CA THR A 170 23.92 40.04 -1.86
C THR A 170 25.23 39.26 -2.00
N GLY A 171 25.51 38.33 -1.09
CA GLY A 171 26.75 37.53 -1.07
C GLY A 171 26.65 36.19 -1.80
N ILE A 172 25.43 35.74 -2.15
CA ILE A 172 25.20 34.43 -2.75
C ILE A 172 24.46 34.58 -4.08
N TYR A 173 25.05 34.06 -5.16
CA TYR A 173 24.48 34.11 -6.51
C TYR A 173 23.81 32.80 -6.94
N HIS A 174 24.32 31.68 -6.45
CA HIS A 174 23.76 30.35 -6.66
C HIS A 174 24.28 29.40 -5.58
N TRP A 175 23.46 28.44 -5.17
CA TRP A 175 23.90 27.36 -4.31
C TRP A 175 23.23 26.04 -4.68
N SER A 176 23.99 24.95 -4.59
CA SER A 176 23.49 23.58 -4.75
C SER A 176 23.98 22.74 -3.58
N THR A 177 23.12 21.85 -3.09
CA THR A 177 23.49 20.95 -1.99
C THR A 177 24.58 19.96 -2.42
N SER A 178 25.54 19.68 -1.54
CA SER A 178 26.54 18.62 -1.71
C SER A 178 25.97 17.23 -1.38
N ILE A 179 24.88 17.18 -0.62
CA ILE A 179 24.21 15.95 -0.18
C ILE A 179 23.62 15.24 -1.39
N GLN A 180 24.13 14.04 -1.66
CA GLN A 180 23.72 13.22 -2.80
C GLN A 180 22.46 12.41 -2.51
N TYR A 181 21.71 12.12 -3.57
CA TYR A 181 20.55 11.24 -3.46
C TYR A 181 21.03 9.81 -3.30
N THR A 182 20.80 9.24 -2.12
CA THR A 182 20.94 7.80 -1.92
C THR A 182 19.64 7.14 -2.33
N ALA A 183 19.67 6.38 -3.42
CA ALA A 183 18.51 5.58 -3.81
C ALA A 183 18.17 4.61 -2.68
N PRO A 184 16.90 4.52 -2.23
CA PRO A 184 16.52 3.52 -1.26
C PRO A 184 16.81 2.14 -1.84
N THR A 185 17.26 1.22 -0.99
CA THR A 185 17.54 -0.16 -1.37
C THR A 185 16.28 -0.76 -1.99
N ARG A 186 16.29 -0.94 -3.31
CA ARG A 186 15.23 -1.63 -4.03
C ARG A 186 15.43 -3.13 -3.84
N SER A 187 14.33 -3.84 -3.61
CA SER A 187 14.31 -5.30 -3.43
C SER A 187 14.60 -6.09 -4.71
N ASP A 188 14.85 -5.42 -5.83
CA ASP A 188 15.22 -6.00 -7.12
C ASP A 188 16.73 -6.29 -7.23
N ARG A 189 17.54 -5.84 -6.27
CA ARG A 189 18.98 -6.14 -6.20
C ARG A 189 19.26 -7.22 -5.17
N THR A 190 19.73 -8.36 -5.64
CA THR A 190 20.29 -9.46 -4.83
C THR A 190 21.53 -8.97 -4.07
N GLN A 191 21.34 -8.44 -2.86
CA GLN A 191 22.40 -8.31 -1.87
C GLN A 191 22.03 -9.19 -0.68
N LYS A 192 22.77 -10.29 -0.52
CA LYS A 192 22.59 -11.34 0.50
C LYS A 192 22.72 -10.81 1.95
N GLU A 193 23.24 -9.60 2.16
CA GLU A 193 23.69 -9.14 3.48
C GLU A 193 22.64 -8.38 4.31
N HIS A 194 21.48 -8.02 3.75
CA HIS A 194 20.47 -7.18 4.47
C HIS A 194 19.17 -7.89 4.88
N ILE A 195 19.08 -9.22 4.74
CA ILE A 195 17.87 -9.99 5.09
C ILE A 195 17.63 -10.06 6.61
N ASN A 196 18.67 -9.86 7.44
CA ASN A 196 18.58 -10.14 8.87
C ASN A 196 17.98 -9.04 9.77
N GLN A 197 17.57 -7.88 9.24
CA GLN A 197 17.05 -6.78 10.10
C GLN A 197 15.74 -6.12 9.66
N ASN A 198 15.24 -6.37 8.44
CA ASN A 198 13.95 -5.83 7.98
C ASN A 198 12.97 -6.96 7.70
N LYS A 199 11.79 -6.91 8.33
CA LYS A 199 10.70 -7.87 8.10
C LYS A 199 10.36 -7.97 6.61
N SER A 200 10.15 -9.20 6.13
CA SER A 200 9.73 -9.48 4.75
C SER A 200 8.55 -8.60 4.33
N LYS A 201 8.61 -8.07 3.10
CA LYS A 201 7.52 -7.26 2.51
C LYS A 201 6.30 -8.10 2.13
N LEU A 202 6.41 -9.43 2.24
CA LEU A 202 5.33 -10.37 2.07
C LEU A 202 4.89 -10.93 3.44
N PRO A 203 3.60 -11.20 3.63
CA PRO A 203 3.11 -11.86 4.85
C PRO A 203 3.48 -13.35 4.83
N HIS A 204 3.68 -13.96 6.00
CA HIS A 204 3.92 -15.39 6.09
C HIS A 204 2.61 -16.16 5.84
N LEU A 205 2.64 -17.29 5.15
CA LEU A 205 1.43 -18.04 4.76
C LEU A 205 0.58 -18.44 5.97
N GLN A 206 1.20 -18.95 7.04
CA GLN A 206 0.50 -19.27 8.30
C GLN A 206 -0.27 -18.08 8.89
N GLU A 207 0.21 -16.84 8.71
CA GLU A 207 -0.49 -15.65 9.21
C GLU A 207 -1.76 -15.37 8.41
N ILE A 208 -1.73 -15.61 7.09
CA ILE A 208 -2.92 -15.49 6.21
C ILE A 208 -3.95 -16.57 6.55
N ILE A 209 -3.50 -17.81 6.73
CA ILE A 209 -4.37 -18.93 7.12
C ILE A 209 -4.99 -18.67 8.50
N ALA A 210 -4.21 -18.16 9.46
CA ALA A 210 -4.71 -17.79 10.77
C ALA A 210 -5.81 -16.72 10.70
N LEU A 211 -5.65 -15.70 9.84
CA LEU A 211 -6.70 -14.69 9.65
C LEU A 211 -7.97 -15.26 9.03
N ALA A 212 -7.84 -16.20 8.09
CA ALA A 212 -9.00 -16.88 7.49
C ALA A 212 -9.74 -17.75 8.51
N ASP A 213 -9.00 -18.49 9.34
CA ASP A 213 -9.57 -19.28 10.43
C ASP A 213 -10.27 -18.41 11.48
N ILE A 214 -9.65 -17.30 11.89
CA ILE A 214 -10.26 -16.33 12.82
C ILE A 214 -11.53 -15.71 12.21
N HIS A 215 -11.56 -15.43 10.90
CA HIS A 215 -12.74 -14.89 10.24
C HIS A 215 -13.95 -15.82 10.35
N HIS A 216 -13.71 -17.13 10.32
CA HIS A 216 -14.75 -18.16 10.43
C HIS A 216 -15.12 -18.48 11.87
N SER A 217 -14.14 -18.46 12.80
CA SER A 217 -14.31 -18.98 14.16
C SER A 217 -14.60 -17.92 15.24
N SER A 218 -14.19 -16.67 15.07
CA SER A 218 -14.31 -15.64 16.12
C SER A 218 -15.60 -14.84 16.00
N ASP A 219 -16.36 -14.76 17.09
CA ASP A 219 -17.52 -13.87 17.25
C ASP A 219 -17.17 -12.51 17.86
N HIS A 220 -15.89 -12.28 18.19
CA HIS A 220 -15.47 -11.04 18.79
C HIS A 220 -15.52 -9.88 17.79
N ILE A 221 -16.26 -8.81 18.12
CA ILE A 221 -16.50 -7.68 17.20
C ILE A 221 -15.20 -7.10 16.60
N PRO A 222 -14.15 -6.76 17.38
CA PRO A 222 -12.87 -6.33 16.83
C PRO A 222 -12.25 -7.28 15.81
N ASP A 223 -12.35 -8.59 16.03
CA ASP A 223 -11.76 -9.60 15.14
C ASP A 223 -12.57 -9.69 13.84
N LYS A 224 -13.91 -9.64 13.91
CA LYS A 224 -14.78 -9.58 12.73
C LYS A 224 -14.56 -8.31 11.90
N ILE A 225 -14.36 -7.14 12.51
CA ILE A 225 -14.02 -5.90 11.79
C ILE A 225 -12.68 -6.04 11.06
N VAL A 226 -11.65 -6.52 11.76
CA VAL A 226 -10.30 -6.63 11.22
C VAL A 226 -10.25 -7.67 10.11
N THR A 227 -10.89 -8.83 10.28
CA THR A 227 -10.97 -9.86 9.24
C THR A 227 -11.83 -9.43 8.06
N SER A 228 -12.91 -8.67 8.27
CA SER A 228 -13.68 -8.04 7.18
C SER A 228 -12.80 -7.05 6.37
N PHE A 229 -11.95 -6.28 7.04
CA PHE A 229 -10.95 -5.46 6.34
C PHE A 229 -9.97 -6.33 5.55
N VAL A 230 -9.48 -7.44 6.11
CA VAL A 230 -8.57 -8.38 5.43
C VAL A 230 -9.24 -9.00 4.20
N THR A 231 -10.50 -9.41 4.29
CA THR A 231 -11.29 -9.89 3.15
C THR A 231 -11.29 -8.88 2.02
N LEU A 232 -11.61 -7.61 2.31
CA LEU A 232 -11.62 -6.54 1.31
C LEU A 232 -10.22 -6.20 0.77
N ALA A 233 -9.17 -6.37 1.60
CA ALA A 233 -7.78 -6.21 1.19
C ALA A 233 -7.27 -7.34 0.30
N MET A 234 -7.81 -8.54 0.46
CA MET A 234 -7.51 -9.73 -0.34
C MET A 234 -8.37 -9.81 -1.61
N PHE A 235 -9.50 -9.09 -1.67
CA PHE A 235 -10.37 -9.02 -2.85
C PHE A 235 -9.66 -8.39 -4.06
N ALA A 236 -8.86 -7.34 -3.84
CA ALA A 236 -8.06 -6.69 -4.87
C ALA A 236 -6.90 -5.88 -4.26
N PRO A 237 -5.80 -5.63 -5.01
CA PRO A 237 -4.60 -4.95 -4.49
C PRO A 237 -4.80 -3.44 -4.33
N ASN A 238 -5.75 -3.02 -3.49
CA ASN A 238 -6.03 -1.62 -3.15
C ASN A 238 -5.09 -1.09 -2.06
N ARG A 239 -5.00 0.24 -1.93
CA ARG A 239 -4.38 0.83 -0.74
C ARG A 239 -5.32 0.63 0.45
N ALA A 240 -4.76 0.42 1.63
CA ALA A 240 -5.53 0.35 2.87
C ALA A 240 -6.43 1.58 3.09
N THR A 241 -5.95 2.77 2.72
CA THR A 241 -6.76 4.00 2.77
C THR A 241 -7.93 3.99 1.80
N GLU A 242 -7.83 3.36 0.62
CA GLU A 242 -8.94 3.23 -0.33
C GLU A 242 -10.01 2.28 0.22
N ILE A 243 -9.60 1.22 0.92
CA ILE A 243 -10.50 0.27 1.60
C ILE A 243 -11.26 0.93 2.75
N LEU A 244 -10.55 1.68 3.61
CA LEU A 244 -11.17 2.37 4.74
C LEU A 244 -12.07 3.55 4.32
N THR A 245 -12.09 3.91 3.04
CA THR A 245 -12.99 4.95 2.49
C THR A 245 -13.98 4.40 1.47
N LEU A 246 -14.23 3.09 1.47
CA LEU A 246 -15.28 2.48 0.66
C LEU A 246 -16.66 3.02 1.04
N SER A 247 -17.54 3.18 0.05
CA SER A 247 -18.95 3.50 0.27
C SER A 247 -19.73 2.28 0.77
N THR A 248 -20.82 2.48 1.49
CA THR A 248 -21.79 1.42 1.81
C THR A 248 -22.46 0.86 0.55
N ASP A 249 -22.57 1.68 -0.50
CA ASP A 249 -23.08 1.28 -1.83
C ASP A 249 -21.92 0.95 -2.79
N CYS A 250 -20.90 0.25 -2.29
CA CYS A 250 -19.74 -0.13 -3.10
C CYS A 250 -19.98 -1.36 -3.99
N ARG A 251 -21.04 -2.13 -3.75
CA ARG A 251 -21.34 -3.33 -4.54
C ARG A 251 -21.95 -2.95 -5.88
N THR A 252 -21.51 -3.63 -6.92
CA THR A 252 -21.99 -3.50 -8.30
C THR A 252 -22.08 -4.88 -8.91
N PHE A 253 -22.91 -5.05 -9.93
CA PHE A 253 -23.12 -6.34 -10.58
C PHE A 253 -22.97 -6.18 -12.09
N ALA A 254 -22.42 -7.18 -12.76
CA ALA A 254 -22.35 -7.25 -14.21
C ALA A 254 -22.79 -8.64 -14.68
N SER A 255 -23.53 -8.69 -15.79
CA SER A 255 -23.95 -9.95 -16.40
C SER A 255 -22.93 -10.38 -17.46
N ILE A 256 -22.33 -11.56 -17.30
CA ILE A 256 -21.53 -12.22 -18.32
C ILE A 256 -22.31 -13.45 -18.79
N GLY A 257 -23.00 -13.33 -19.93
CA GLY A 257 -23.88 -14.39 -20.44
C GLY A 257 -25.09 -14.61 -19.53
N LYS A 258 -25.17 -15.80 -18.91
CA LYS A 258 -26.23 -16.17 -17.94
C LYS A 258 -25.82 -16.02 -16.48
N GLN A 259 -24.55 -15.70 -16.20
CA GLN A 259 -24.02 -15.56 -14.85
C GLN A 259 -23.89 -14.09 -14.49
N GLU A 260 -24.34 -13.72 -13.29
CA GLU A 260 -24.10 -12.41 -12.70
C GLU A 260 -22.85 -12.50 -11.82
N ILE A 261 -21.94 -11.55 -11.99
CA ILE A 261 -20.72 -11.43 -11.19
C ILE A 261 -20.77 -10.16 -10.35
N MET A 262 -20.44 -10.27 -9.06
CA MET A 262 -20.35 -9.09 -8.20
C MET A 262 -18.98 -8.42 -8.37
N GLY A 263 -18.98 -7.10 -8.26
CA GLY A 263 -17.79 -6.29 -8.20
C GLY A 263 -17.89 -5.18 -7.18
N LEU A 264 -16.74 -4.75 -6.68
CA LEU A 264 -16.64 -3.62 -5.77
C LEU A 264 -16.17 -2.38 -6.54
N LYS A 265 -16.93 -1.30 -6.43
CA LYS A 265 -16.61 0.02 -7.00
C LYS A 265 -15.69 0.78 -6.04
N TRP A 266 -14.49 1.07 -6.52
CA TRP A 266 -13.45 1.78 -5.78
C TRP A 266 -13.27 3.17 -6.34
N THR A 267 -13.17 4.18 -5.48
CA THR A 267 -12.83 5.55 -5.89
C THR A 267 -11.34 5.81 -5.64
N PRO A 268 -10.49 5.90 -6.69
CA PRO A 268 -9.04 6.03 -6.50
C PRO A 268 -8.64 7.37 -5.85
N LEU A 269 -7.75 7.32 -4.84
CA LEU A 269 -7.25 8.49 -4.11
C LEU A 269 -6.36 9.45 -4.93
N LYS A 270 -6.09 9.13 -6.19
CA LYS A 270 -5.28 9.94 -7.12
C LYS A 270 -6.13 10.66 -8.17
N GLY A 271 -7.45 10.75 -7.97
CA GLY A 271 -8.37 11.46 -8.86
C GLY A 271 -8.56 10.78 -10.21
N GLY A 272 -8.46 9.45 -10.24
CA GLY A 272 -8.91 8.65 -11.39
C GLY A 272 -10.40 8.35 -11.26
N ASP A 273 -11.01 7.94 -12.36
CA ASP A 273 -12.43 7.55 -12.36
C ASP A 273 -12.66 6.35 -11.43
N PRO A 274 -13.85 6.23 -10.80
CA PRO A 274 -14.20 5.04 -10.04
C PRO A 274 -14.07 3.78 -10.89
N ILE A 275 -13.36 2.78 -10.37
CA ILE A 275 -13.12 1.50 -11.06
C ILE A 275 -13.83 0.40 -10.31
N THR A 276 -14.68 -0.34 -11.01
CA THR A 276 -15.22 -1.60 -10.50
C THR A 276 -14.21 -2.71 -10.69
N LYS A 277 -13.95 -3.45 -9.60
CA LYS A 277 -13.16 -4.67 -9.62
C LYS A 277 -14.08 -5.83 -9.35
N PHE A 278 -14.18 -6.73 -10.30
CA PHE A 278 -15.03 -7.90 -10.19
C PHE A 278 -14.37 -8.99 -9.37
N SER A 279 -15.19 -9.81 -8.73
CA SER A 279 -14.76 -11.01 -8.06
C SER A 279 -14.20 -12.04 -9.05
N ILE A 280 -13.45 -12.99 -8.49
CA ILE A 280 -12.82 -14.07 -9.25
C ILE A 280 -13.70 -15.33 -9.23
N SER A 281 -14.54 -15.48 -8.19
CA SER A 281 -15.42 -16.64 -8.02
C SER A 281 -16.64 -16.31 -7.15
N PRO A 282 -17.71 -17.12 -7.20
CA PRO A 282 -18.91 -16.94 -6.38
C PRO A 282 -18.64 -16.99 -4.87
N GLU A 283 -17.63 -17.76 -4.42
CA GLU A 283 -17.24 -17.81 -3.01
C GLU A 283 -16.68 -16.46 -2.54
N TRP A 284 -15.95 -15.76 -3.41
CA TRP A 284 -15.50 -14.39 -3.13
C TRP A 284 -16.66 -13.39 -3.11
N ASP A 285 -17.72 -13.61 -3.92
CA ASP A 285 -18.94 -12.81 -3.86
C ASP A 285 -19.60 -12.91 -2.49
N GLU A 286 -19.75 -14.13 -2.00
CA GLU A 286 -20.36 -14.42 -0.71
C GLU A 286 -19.53 -13.83 0.44
N ILE A 287 -18.24 -14.14 0.51
CA ILE A 287 -17.37 -13.72 1.63
C ILE A 287 -17.24 -12.18 1.69
N ALA A 288 -17.08 -11.52 0.53
CA ALA A 288 -17.04 -10.06 0.48
C ALA A 288 -18.39 -9.43 0.83
N SER A 289 -19.50 -10.00 0.35
CA SER A 289 -20.85 -9.51 0.67
C SER A 289 -21.16 -9.65 2.16
N ASN A 290 -20.79 -10.77 2.79
CA ASN A 290 -20.97 -10.98 4.23
C ASN A 290 -20.17 -9.96 5.06
N SER A 291 -18.92 -9.69 4.67
CA SER A 291 -18.08 -8.68 5.31
C SER A 291 -18.67 -7.27 5.17
N ILE A 292 -19.19 -6.91 3.98
CA ILE A 292 -19.82 -5.61 3.73
C ILE A 292 -21.13 -5.46 4.50
N ASN A 293 -21.98 -6.49 4.50
CA ASN A 293 -23.25 -6.49 5.24
C ASN A 293 -22.98 -6.33 6.74
N TYR A 294 -22.05 -7.10 7.29
CA TYR A 294 -21.66 -7.00 8.71
C TYR A 294 -21.20 -5.58 9.09
N LEU A 295 -20.28 -4.98 8.32
CA LEU A 295 -19.82 -3.61 8.57
C LEU A 295 -20.93 -2.57 8.37
N THR A 296 -21.83 -2.81 7.43
CA THR A 296 -23.00 -1.96 7.18
C THR A 296 -23.94 -2.01 8.38
N GLU A 297 -24.31 -3.18 8.86
CA GLU A 297 -25.18 -3.34 10.03
C GLU A 297 -24.55 -2.74 11.29
N LEU A 298 -23.30 -3.09 11.58
CA LEU A 298 -22.58 -2.61 12.77
C LEU A 298 -22.46 -1.08 12.82
N GLY A 299 -22.23 -0.45 11.67
CA GLY A 299 -22.10 1.01 11.56
C GLY A 299 -23.41 1.76 11.32
N ALA A 300 -24.56 1.09 11.25
CA ALA A 300 -25.82 1.73 10.85
C ALA A 300 -26.20 2.91 11.75
N SER A 301 -26.24 2.72 13.07
CA SER A 301 -26.60 3.80 14.00
C SER A 301 -25.60 4.95 14.00
N ALA A 302 -24.31 4.62 13.95
CA ALA A 302 -23.23 5.60 13.85
C ALA A 302 -23.38 6.47 12.59
N ARG A 303 -23.72 5.88 11.44
CA ARG A 303 -23.89 6.63 10.18
C ARG A 303 -25.20 7.42 10.14
N ILE A 304 -26.26 6.97 10.80
CA ILE A 304 -27.47 7.80 11.02
C ILE A 304 -27.09 9.06 11.82
N ALA A 305 -26.35 8.89 12.91
CA ALA A 305 -25.85 10.02 13.70
C ALA A 305 -24.93 10.94 12.87
N ALA A 306 -24.03 10.38 12.05
CA ALA A 306 -23.20 11.15 11.14
C ALA A 306 -24.02 11.95 10.11
N LYS A 307 -25.10 11.37 9.58
CA LYS A 307 -26.01 12.08 8.66
C LYS A 307 -26.70 13.24 9.38
N TRP A 308 -27.21 12.99 10.59
CA TRP A 308 -27.82 14.01 11.43
C TRP A 308 -26.88 15.19 11.68
N TYR A 309 -25.62 14.94 12.06
CA TYR A 309 -24.65 16.01 12.28
C TYR A 309 -24.28 16.76 10.99
N SER A 310 -24.36 16.11 9.82
CA SER A 310 -24.11 16.79 8.55
C SER A 310 -25.23 17.78 8.20
N GLU A 311 -26.46 17.45 8.56
CA GLU A 311 -27.66 18.28 8.33
C GLU A 311 -27.87 19.30 9.46
N ASN A 312 -27.43 18.97 10.69
CA ASN A 312 -27.62 19.76 11.91
C ASN A 312 -26.29 19.94 12.68
N PRO A 313 -25.33 20.75 12.18
CA PRO A 313 -23.96 20.79 12.71
C PRO A 313 -23.80 21.23 14.17
N ARG A 314 -24.83 21.87 14.76
CA ARG A 314 -24.79 22.38 16.13
C ARG A 314 -25.70 21.60 17.09
N SER A 315 -26.39 20.56 16.62
CA SER A 315 -27.39 19.86 17.41
C SER A 315 -27.05 18.41 17.65
N LEU A 316 -27.12 17.97 18.90
CA LEU A 316 -26.86 16.59 19.30
C LEU A 316 -27.85 15.64 18.63
N TYR A 317 -27.35 14.52 18.09
CA TYR A 317 -28.20 13.43 17.61
C TYR A 317 -28.88 12.74 18.79
N LEU A 318 -30.18 12.50 18.68
CA LEU A 318 -30.98 11.76 19.66
C LEU A 318 -31.70 10.62 18.95
N PRO A 319 -31.65 9.39 19.48
CA PRO A 319 -32.57 8.33 19.08
C PRO A 319 -34.03 8.79 19.18
N GLU A 320 -34.90 8.28 18.31
CA GLU A 320 -36.30 8.75 18.17
C GLU A 320 -37.07 8.76 19.50
N HIS A 321 -36.93 7.71 20.31
CA HIS A 321 -37.58 7.58 21.61
C HIS A 321 -37.04 8.54 22.70
N LEU A 322 -35.88 9.17 22.49
CA LEU A 322 -35.22 10.10 23.42
C LEU A 322 -35.31 11.57 22.96
N THR A 323 -36.01 11.85 21.86
CA THR A 323 -36.15 13.21 21.31
C THR A 323 -36.75 14.21 22.30
N HIS A 324 -37.62 13.73 23.20
CA HIS A 324 -38.26 14.52 24.26
C HIS A 324 -37.26 15.10 25.29
N LEU A 325 -36.04 14.55 25.38
CA LEU A 325 -34.98 15.04 26.29
C LEU A 325 -34.26 16.29 25.79
N ARG A 326 -34.54 16.74 24.55
CA ARG A 326 -33.89 17.92 23.99
C ARG A 326 -34.15 19.16 24.86
N ASN A 327 -33.07 19.82 25.26
CA ASN A 327 -33.08 21.00 26.14
C ASN A 327 -33.74 20.75 27.53
N GLN A 328 -33.84 19.48 27.95
CA GLN A 328 -34.31 19.12 29.29
C GLN A 328 -33.12 18.69 30.17
N PRO A 329 -33.20 18.84 31.50
CA PRO A 329 -32.24 18.22 32.42
C PRO A 329 -32.17 16.70 32.21
N ILE A 330 -30.96 16.15 32.02
CA ILE A 330 -30.75 14.72 31.73
C ILE A 330 -29.97 14.01 32.84
N THR A 331 -30.22 12.71 33.02
CA THR A 331 -29.43 11.83 33.91
C THR A 331 -28.27 11.18 33.15
N LEU A 332 -27.26 10.70 33.87
CA LEU A 332 -26.15 9.96 33.26
C LEU A 332 -26.56 8.63 32.61
N TRP A 333 -27.71 8.08 33.00
CA TRP A 333 -28.29 6.90 32.36
C TRP A 333 -28.86 7.26 31.00
N GLU A 334 -29.62 8.35 30.91
CA GLU A 334 -30.11 8.88 29.64
C GLU A 334 -28.96 9.28 28.71
N VAL A 335 -27.88 9.87 29.25
CA VAL A 335 -26.65 10.13 28.47
C VAL A 335 -26.08 8.83 27.88
N ALA A 336 -26.02 7.76 28.67
CA ALA A 336 -25.55 6.46 28.18
C ALA A 336 -26.44 5.96 27.02
N GLN A 337 -27.77 6.04 27.16
CA GLN A 337 -28.71 5.66 26.10
C GLN A 337 -28.58 6.53 24.84
N ILE A 338 -28.46 7.85 25.00
CA ILE A 338 -28.25 8.80 23.89
C ILE A 338 -27.00 8.41 23.08
N LEU A 339 -25.90 8.09 23.76
CA LEU A 339 -24.64 7.70 23.11
C LEU A 339 -24.65 6.25 22.60
N GLY A 340 -25.67 5.46 22.93
CA GLY A 340 -25.73 4.04 22.63
C GLY A 340 -24.67 3.26 23.41
N LYS A 341 -24.55 3.50 24.71
CA LYS A 341 -23.63 2.84 25.63
C LYS A 341 -24.40 1.84 26.48
N GLU A 342 -23.96 0.58 26.49
CA GLU A 342 -24.65 -0.50 27.23
C GLU A 342 -24.61 -0.30 28.75
N ASN A 343 -23.44 0.06 29.31
CA ASN A 343 -23.28 0.25 30.75
C ASN A 343 -23.55 1.70 31.17
N PRO A 344 -24.07 1.93 32.39
CA PRO A 344 -24.31 3.28 32.92
C PRO A 344 -23.00 4.04 33.15
N ILE A 345 -23.07 5.37 33.06
CA ILE A 345 -21.94 6.25 33.37
C ILE A 345 -21.90 6.50 34.88
N LYS A 346 -20.76 6.18 35.51
CA LYS A 346 -20.52 6.49 36.93
C LYS A 346 -20.46 8.01 37.14
N GLY A 347 -21.02 8.51 38.24
CA GLY A 347 -21.03 9.93 38.58
C GLY A 347 -19.64 10.58 38.59
N CYS A 348 -18.62 9.89 39.11
CA CYS A 348 -17.23 10.36 39.09
C CYS A 348 -16.63 10.50 37.67
N HIS A 349 -17.27 9.95 36.65
CA HIS A 349 -16.84 10.05 35.25
C HIS A 349 -17.65 11.07 34.44
N ALA A 350 -18.59 11.80 35.04
CA ALA A 350 -19.42 12.79 34.33
C ALA A 350 -18.57 13.82 33.54
N PHE A 351 -17.46 14.28 34.12
CA PHE A 351 -16.54 15.21 33.48
C PHE A 351 -15.93 14.67 32.17
N ARG A 352 -15.81 13.35 32.01
CA ARG A 352 -15.31 12.70 30.78
C ARG A 352 -16.28 12.85 29.60
N TYR A 353 -17.52 13.22 29.89
CA TYR A 353 -18.59 13.47 28.92
C TYR A 353 -18.93 14.96 28.81
N GLY A 354 -18.07 15.84 29.35
CA GLY A 354 -18.20 17.30 29.21
C GLY A 354 -18.97 18.00 30.31
N PHE A 355 -19.46 17.27 31.32
CA PHE A 355 -20.24 17.88 32.40
C PHE A 355 -19.37 18.57 33.45
N SER A 356 -19.74 19.79 33.82
CA SER A 356 -18.99 20.59 34.80
C SER A 356 -19.45 20.32 36.24
N LYS A 357 -20.75 20.41 36.49
CA LYS A 357 -21.39 20.18 37.80
C LYS A 357 -22.82 19.63 37.62
N SER A 358 -23.34 18.96 38.64
CA SER A 358 -24.76 18.61 38.69
C SER A 358 -25.62 19.83 39.02
N ILE A 359 -26.85 19.83 38.53
CA ILE A 359 -27.80 20.97 38.64
C ILE A 359 -28.96 20.69 39.61
N GLY A 360 -29.09 19.44 40.05
CA GLY A 360 -30.17 18.97 40.91
C GLY A 360 -30.25 17.45 40.86
N ASN A 361 -31.28 16.89 41.47
CA ASN A 361 -31.49 15.45 41.57
C ASN A 361 -32.91 15.09 41.10
N THR A 362 -33.08 13.86 40.61
CA THR A 362 -34.41 13.27 40.35
C THR A 362 -34.57 11.96 41.12
N THR A 363 -35.81 11.68 41.52
CA THR A 363 -36.24 10.42 42.17
C THR A 363 -37.10 9.56 41.25
N ASP A 364 -37.32 10.00 40.01
CA ASP A 364 -38.10 9.27 39.01
C ASP A 364 -37.43 7.94 38.66
N LYS A 365 -38.08 6.83 39.02
CA LYS A 365 -37.56 5.48 38.82
C LYS A 365 -37.40 5.11 37.35
N GLY A 366 -38.16 5.71 36.44
CA GLY A 366 -38.01 5.48 34.99
C GLY A 366 -36.69 6.03 34.42
N ARG A 367 -36.05 6.96 35.14
CA ARG A 367 -34.84 7.66 34.71
C ARG A 367 -33.56 7.18 35.42
N ILE A 368 -33.69 6.15 36.27
CA ILE A 368 -32.65 5.61 37.13
C ILE A 368 -32.26 4.21 36.64
N PHE A 369 -30.96 3.98 36.41
CA PHE A 369 -30.46 2.66 36.01
C PHE A 369 -30.55 1.62 37.13
N ASN A 370 -30.11 1.95 38.35
CA ASN A 370 -30.18 1.04 39.50
C ASN A 370 -31.44 1.33 40.33
N PRO A 371 -32.46 0.45 40.33
CA PRO A 371 -33.73 0.68 41.04
C PRO A 371 -33.59 0.93 42.54
N GLU A 372 -32.52 0.43 43.17
CA GLU A 372 -32.24 0.62 44.61
C GLU A 372 -31.78 2.05 44.95
N SER A 373 -31.36 2.83 43.95
CA SER A 373 -30.91 4.20 44.17
C SER A 373 -32.10 5.11 44.51
N SER A 374 -32.00 5.87 45.60
CA SER A 374 -33.05 6.80 46.04
C SER A 374 -33.17 8.02 45.13
N TRP A 375 -32.05 8.49 44.56
CA TRP A 375 -32.00 9.64 43.67
C TRP A 375 -30.77 9.57 42.75
N VAL A 376 -30.80 10.29 41.63
CA VAL A 376 -29.66 10.48 40.72
C VAL A 376 -29.49 11.95 40.32
N ASN A 377 -28.26 12.35 40.03
CA ASN A 377 -27.91 13.71 39.59
C ASN A 377 -28.46 14.00 38.19
N LEU A 378 -28.88 15.26 37.99
CA LEU A 378 -29.25 15.86 36.71
C LEU A 378 -28.11 16.76 36.19
N TYR A 379 -28.02 16.87 34.88
CA TYR A 379 -27.04 17.67 34.15
C TYR A 379 -27.70 18.45 33.00
N TYR A 380 -27.06 19.54 32.56
CA TYR A 380 -27.52 20.33 31.42
C TYR A 380 -27.29 19.58 30.11
N PHE A 381 -28.33 19.47 29.29
CA PHE A 381 -28.27 18.87 27.95
C PHE A 381 -27.23 19.58 27.05
N GLU A 382 -27.17 20.90 27.15
CA GLU A 382 -26.32 21.76 26.33
C GLU A 382 -24.82 21.51 26.57
N GLU A 383 -24.44 21.05 27.77
CA GLU A 383 -23.04 20.66 28.05
C GLU A 383 -22.64 19.43 27.25
N LEU A 384 -23.53 18.41 27.18
CA LEU A 384 -23.29 17.22 26.37
C LEU A 384 -23.28 17.55 24.88
N GLU A 385 -24.24 18.37 24.43
CA GLU A 385 -24.32 18.78 23.02
C GLU A 385 -23.05 19.51 22.58
N LYS A 386 -22.62 20.51 23.34
CA LYS A 386 -21.36 21.23 23.08
C LYS A 386 -20.18 20.28 23.11
N PHE A 387 -20.13 19.36 24.07
CA PHE A 387 -19.03 18.40 24.19
C PHE A 387 -18.94 17.50 22.96
N ILE A 388 -20.02 16.83 22.57
CA ILE A 388 -20.02 15.89 21.44
C ILE A 388 -19.76 16.61 20.12
N VAL A 389 -20.44 17.72 19.86
CA VAL A 389 -20.27 18.51 18.62
C VAL A 389 -18.83 19.02 18.50
N SER A 390 -18.20 19.45 19.60
CA SER A 390 -16.80 19.90 19.59
C SER A 390 -15.77 18.79 19.30
N LYS A 391 -16.17 17.51 19.40
CA LYS A 391 -15.30 16.37 19.06
C LYS A 391 -15.33 16.02 17.57
N LEU A 392 -16.29 16.56 16.80
CA LEU A 392 -16.30 16.37 15.36
C LEU A 392 -15.09 17.10 14.75
N PRO A 393 -14.38 16.48 13.79
CA PRO A 393 -13.21 17.10 13.18
C PRO A 393 -13.61 18.25 12.24
N GLN A 394 -12.73 19.23 12.05
CA GLN A 394 -12.96 20.36 11.13
C GLN A 394 -13.23 19.95 9.67
N THR A 395 -12.80 18.74 9.28
CA THR A 395 -13.04 18.20 7.92
C THR A 395 -14.44 17.62 7.74
N PHE A 396 -15.17 17.38 8.83
CA PHE A 396 -16.55 16.91 8.81
C PHE A 396 -17.46 17.89 8.03
N PRO A 397 -18.42 17.41 7.22
CA PRO A 397 -18.91 16.03 7.06
C PRO A 397 -18.15 15.18 6.03
N ILE A 398 -17.04 15.70 5.48
CA ILE A 398 -16.25 15.01 4.47
C ILE A 398 -15.16 14.16 5.14
N LEU A 399 -15.14 12.87 4.85
CA LEU A 399 -14.12 11.94 5.35
C LEU A 399 -12.83 12.06 4.55
N ASN A 400 -12.98 12.21 3.23
CA ASN A 400 -11.85 12.29 2.31
C ASN A 400 -12.04 13.43 1.32
N GLY A 401 -11.20 14.46 1.43
CA GLY A 401 -11.28 15.63 0.57
C GLY A 401 -10.98 15.35 -0.90
N ALA A 402 -10.18 14.32 -1.20
CA ALA A 402 -9.80 14.01 -2.57
C ALA A 402 -10.94 13.35 -3.36
N THR A 403 -11.75 12.52 -2.69
CA THR A 403 -12.89 11.81 -3.31
C THR A 403 -14.23 12.44 -2.98
N GLN A 404 -14.26 13.46 -2.13
CA GLN A 404 -15.47 14.07 -1.55
C GLN A 404 -16.38 13.05 -0.83
N GLN A 405 -15.81 11.93 -0.37
CA GLN A 405 -16.55 10.89 0.35
C GLN A 405 -17.06 11.45 1.69
N SER A 406 -18.36 11.33 1.95
CA SER A 406 -18.99 11.76 3.20
C SER A 406 -18.83 10.72 4.32
N TRP A 407 -18.94 11.14 5.58
CA TRP A 407 -18.89 10.21 6.73
C TRP A 407 -20.06 9.23 6.74
N HIS A 408 -21.27 9.69 6.46
CA HIS A 408 -22.49 8.88 6.58
C HIS A 408 -22.64 7.84 5.45
N GLU A 409 -21.93 7.99 4.33
CA GLU A 409 -21.89 7.00 3.24
C GLU A 409 -20.70 6.04 3.36
N SER A 410 -19.77 6.26 4.29
CA SER A 410 -18.53 5.48 4.38
C SER A 410 -18.70 4.19 5.18
N LEU A 411 -18.35 3.04 4.61
CA LEU A 411 -18.49 1.71 5.19
C LEU A 411 -17.76 1.55 6.53
N PHE A 412 -16.55 2.11 6.65
CA PHE A 412 -15.71 2.04 7.86
C PHE A 412 -15.94 3.18 8.85
N VAL A 413 -17.03 3.92 8.73
CA VAL A 413 -17.55 4.75 9.84
C VAL A 413 -18.37 3.84 10.74
N LEU A 414 -17.78 3.50 11.88
CA LEU A 414 -18.28 2.54 12.85
C LEU A 414 -18.55 3.24 14.20
N PRO A 415 -19.20 2.57 15.17
CA PRO A 415 -19.31 3.07 16.52
C PRO A 415 -17.96 3.42 17.15
N LYS A 416 -17.92 4.51 17.90
CA LYS A 416 -16.73 4.91 18.64
C LYS A 416 -16.35 3.84 19.67
N ASN A 417 -15.05 3.63 19.84
CA ASN A 417 -14.45 2.61 20.71
C ASN A 417 -14.70 1.16 20.31
N VAL A 418 -15.26 0.87 19.13
CA VAL A 418 -15.59 -0.51 18.73
C VAL A 418 -14.38 -1.47 18.69
N LEU A 419 -13.16 -0.95 18.52
CA LEU A 419 -11.91 -1.71 18.58
C LEU A 419 -11.19 -1.65 19.94
N SER A 420 -11.75 -0.94 20.92
CA SER A 420 -11.14 -0.72 22.23
C SER A 420 -11.40 -1.90 23.16
N PRO A 421 -10.37 -2.45 23.84
CA PRO A 421 -10.58 -3.50 24.84
C PRO A 421 -10.99 -2.96 26.22
N THR A 422 -10.87 -1.65 26.46
CA THR A 422 -11.02 -1.04 27.80
C THR A 422 -12.16 -0.04 27.90
N ALA A 423 -12.85 0.23 26.80
CA ALA A 423 -13.92 1.21 26.75
C ALA A 423 -15.12 0.62 26.04
N ASP A 424 -16.31 0.84 26.60
CA ASP A 424 -17.53 0.41 25.94
C ASP A 424 -17.72 1.14 24.61
N THR A 425 -18.31 0.40 23.67
CA THR A 425 -18.76 0.90 22.39
C THR A 425 -19.84 1.96 22.59
N LEU A 426 -19.75 3.04 21.82
CA LEU A 426 -20.77 4.09 21.77
C LEU A 426 -21.45 4.02 20.40
N TYR A 427 -22.55 3.25 20.30
CA TYR A 427 -23.21 2.93 19.03
C TYR A 427 -23.69 4.15 18.24
N ASN A 428 -24.03 5.25 18.92
CA ASN A 428 -24.58 6.46 18.30
C ASN A 428 -23.53 7.57 18.08
N VAL A 429 -22.25 7.27 18.31
CA VAL A 429 -21.14 8.21 18.10
C VAL A 429 -20.28 7.72 16.93
N PRO A 430 -20.29 8.41 15.77
CA PRO A 430 -19.55 7.97 14.61
C PRO A 430 -18.04 8.18 14.75
N GLU A 431 -17.28 7.14 14.40
CA GLU A 431 -15.82 7.17 14.32
C GLU A 431 -15.31 6.40 13.08
N PRO A 432 -14.59 7.05 12.16
CA PRO A 432 -13.94 6.37 11.05
C PRO A 432 -12.74 5.56 11.53
N ILE A 433 -12.65 4.30 11.12
CA ILE A 433 -11.49 3.47 11.41
C ILE A 433 -10.26 3.96 10.62
N ASP A 434 -9.14 4.12 11.32
CA ASP A 434 -7.86 4.49 10.70
C ASP A 434 -6.92 3.29 10.49
N ILE A 435 -5.94 3.45 9.60
CA ILE A 435 -4.96 2.39 9.27
C ILE A 435 -4.17 1.94 10.50
N ASN A 436 -3.90 2.84 11.44
CA ASN A 436 -3.11 2.51 12.62
C ASN A 436 -3.90 1.64 13.58
N GLN A 437 -5.21 1.85 13.72
CA GLN A 437 -6.08 0.98 14.50
C GLN A 437 -6.07 -0.44 13.92
N ILE A 438 -6.18 -0.60 12.60
CA ILE A 438 -6.08 -1.91 11.94
C ILE A 438 -4.68 -2.54 12.13
N ASN A 439 -3.60 -1.80 11.85
CA ASN A 439 -2.23 -2.30 12.04
C ASN A 439 -1.95 -2.71 13.49
N LYS A 440 -2.47 -1.97 14.48
CA LYS A 440 -2.35 -2.34 15.91
C LYS A 440 -3.02 -3.69 16.19
N GLN A 441 -4.20 -3.93 15.63
CA GLN A 441 -4.87 -5.23 15.75
C GLN A 441 -4.10 -6.33 15.03
N LEU A 442 -3.47 -6.05 13.88
CA LEU A 442 -2.69 -7.01 13.10
C LEU A 442 -1.25 -7.23 13.63
N GLY A 443 -0.82 -6.64 14.74
CA GLY A 443 0.49 -6.93 15.35
C GLY A 443 1.43 -5.73 15.53
N SER A 444 1.14 -4.53 15.02
CA SER A 444 1.93 -3.32 15.28
C SER A 444 1.70 -2.72 16.68
N ASN A 445 1.30 -3.52 17.66
CA ASN A 445 1.01 -3.09 19.04
C ASN A 445 1.93 -3.83 20.02
N PRO A 446 3.18 -3.37 20.22
CA PRO A 446 4.14 -4.04 21.09
C PRO A 446 3.59 -4.20 22.51
N GLY A 447 3.49 -5.45 22.99
CA GLY A 447 2.99 -5.76 24.34
C GLY A 447 1.47 -5.67 24.51
N GLY A 448 0.70 -5.39 23.45
CA GLY A 448 -0.75 -5.37 23.50
C GLY A 448 -1.39 -6.66 22.97
N LYS A 449 -2.62 -6.95 23.40
CA LYS A 449 -3.43 -8.03 22.81
C LYS A 449 -3.79 -7.66 21.36
N THR A 450 -3.50 -8.56 20.44
CA THR A 450 -3.72 -8.43 18.99
C THR A 450 -4.75 -9.46 18.55
N ILE A 451 -5.19 -9.41 17.29
CA ILE A 451 -6.12 -10.42 16.76
C ILE A 451 -5.54 -11.83 16.89
N PHE A 452 -4.23 -11.99 16.65
CA PHE A 452 -3.56 -13.28 16.72
C PHE A 452 -3.47 -13.80 18.15
N THR A 453 -2.95 -12.99 19.07
CA THR A 453 -2.76 -13.43 20.46
C THR A 453 -4.07 -13.63 21.20
N ARG A 454 -5.13 -12.88 20.85
CA ARG A 454 -6.49 -13.07 21.39
C ARG A 454 -7.10 -14.41 20.97
N ASN A 455 -6.77 -14.91 19.78
CA ASN A 455 -7.26 -16.17 19.22
C ASN A 455 -6.21 -17.29 19.28
N GLU A 456 -5.19 -17.13 20.12
CA GLU A 456 -4.13 -18.12 20.37
C GLU A 456 -3.37 -18.59 19.11
N LYS A 457 -3.22 -17.70 18.12
CA LYS A 457 -2.47 -17.96 16.88
C LYS A 457 -1.05 -17.44 16.98
N PHE A 458 -0.08 -18.32 16.72
CA PHE A 458 1.36 -18.04 16.79
C PHE A 458 2.09 -18.73 15.65
N LEU A 459 3.19 -18.12 15.18
CA LEU A 459 4.11 -18.79 14.28
C LEU A 459 4.88 -19.86 15.04
N GLN A 460 4.94 -21.05 14.48
CA GLN A 460 5.82 -22.11 14.97
C GLN A 460 7.22 -21.87 14.40
N THR A 461 8.21 -21.71 15.26
CA THR A 461 9.62 -21.56 14.88
C THR A 461 10.46 -22.61 15.59
N SER A 462 11.68 -22.86 15.11
CA SER A 462 12.64 -23.77 15.74
C SER A 462 12.91 -23.43 17.21
N ASP A 463 12.78 -22.15 17.57
CA ASP A 463 13.08 -21.60 18.90
C ASP A 463 11.80 -21.45 19.77
N GLY A 464 10.65 -21.94 19.29
CA GLY A 464 9.36 -21.91 20.00
C GLY A 464 8.26 -21.12 19.29
N LYS A 465 7.29 -20.61 20.05
CA LYS A 465 6.17 -19.81 19.54
C LYS A 465 6.58 -18.34 19.40
N LYS A 466 6.30 -17.76 18.23
CA LYS A 466 6.51 -16.33 17.96
C LYS A 466 5.18 -15.64 17.63
N ASP A 467 5.01 -14.42 18.14
CA ASP A 467 3.83 -13.62 17.82
C ASP A 467 3.73 -13.34 16.32
N MET A 468 2.55 -13.61 15.77
CA MET A 468 2.20 -13.27 14.39
C MET A 468 2.04 -11.75 14.24
N TYR A 469 2.44 -11.23 13.10
CA TYR A 469 2.32 -9.81 12.79
C TYR A 469 2.09 -9.65 11.29
N ILE A 470 1.11 -8.85 10.86
CA ILE A 470 0.96 -8.42 9.47
C ILE A 470 0.75 -6.91 9.43
N THR A 471 1.31 -6.23 8.43
CA THR A 471 0.95 -4.85 8.09
C THR A 471 -0.09 -4.82 6.98
N THR A 472 -0.97 -3.83 7.01
CA THR A 472 -1.96 -3.59 5.94
C THR A 472 -1.35 -3.49 4.53
N HIS A 473 -0.07 -3.11 4.39
CA HIS A 473 0.60 -3.03 3.08
C HIS A 473 0.97 -4.41 2.53
N GLN A 474 1.23 -5.40 3.39
CA GLN A 474 1.66 -6.75 3.00
C GLN A 474 0.60 -7.49 2.17
N PHE A 475 -0.70 -7.29 2.41
CA PHE A 475 -1.76 -7.89 1.57
C PHE A 475 -1.69 -7.44 0.12
N ARG A 476 -1.49 -6.14 -0.11
CA ARG A 476 -1.30 -5.60 -1.46
C ARG A 476 -0.01 -6.11 -2.08
N HIS A 477 1.08 -6.24 -1.32
CA HIS A 477 2.32 -6.83 -1.84
C HIS A 477 2.10 -8.28 -2.26
N LEU A 478 1.45 -9.10 -1.42
CA LEU A 478 1.09 -10.48 -1.72
C LEU A 478 0.33 -10.60 -3.04
N LEU A 479 -0.78 -9.87 -3.21
CA LEU A 479 -1.59 -9.94 -4.42
C LEU A 479 -0.83 -9.50 -5.68
N ASN A 480 0.02 -8.47 -5.58
CA ASN A 480 0.84 -8.05 -6.71
C ASN A 480 1.92 -9.09 -7.05
N THR A 481 2.56 -9.69 -6.06
CA THR A 481 3.52 -10.77 -6.27
C THR A 481 2.84 -11.97 -6.91
N LEU A 482 1.66 -12.39 -6.44
CA LEU A 482 0.88 -13.47 -7.06
C LEU A 482 0.53 -13.17 -8.52
N ALA A 483 0.13 -11.93 -8.83
CA ALA A 483 -0.15 -11.50 -10.20
C ALA A 483 1.09 -11.52 -11.10
N GLN A 484 2.24 -11.11 -10.57
CA GLN A 484 3.53 -11.16 -11.28
C GLN A 484 3.98 -12.61 -11.53
N LEU A 485 3.79 -13.50 -10.55
CA LEU A 485 4.08 -14.94 -10.69
C LEU A 485 3.23 -15.59 -11.78
N LYS A 486 2.02 -15.08 -12.04
CA LYS A 486 1.15 -15.52 -13.14
C LYS A 486 1.42 -14.80 -14.47
N ALA A 487 2.53 -14.06 -14.58
CA ALA A 487 2.98 -13.34 -15.77
C ALA A 487 1.92 -12.39 -16.36
N LEU A 488 1.07 -11.79 -15.50
CA LEU A 488 0.09 -10.79 -15.97
C LEU A 488 0.83 -9.54 -16.49
N PRO A 489 0.37 -8.91 -17.60
CA PRO A 489 0.97 -7.68 -18.13
C PRO A 489 1.06 -6.57 -17.07
N GLN A 490 2.13 -5.78 -17.10
CA GLN A 490 2.36 -4.73 -16.10
C GLN A 490 1.28 -3.63 -16.16
N GLU A 491 0.72 -3.38 -17.34
CA GLU A 491 -0.42 -2.51 -17.58
C GLU A 491 -1.65 -3.01 -16.83
N LEU A 492 -1.92 -4.32 -16.92
CA LEU A 492 -3.06 -4.96 -16.27
C LEU A 492 -2.89 -4.98 -14.74
N ILE A 493 -1.68 -5.24 -14.25
CA ILE A 493 -1.37 -5.15 -12.81
C ILE A 493 -1.54 -3.71 -12.31
N ALA A 494 -1.08 -2.72 -13.09
CA ALA A 494 -1.22 -1.31 -12.75
C ALA A 494 -2.70 -0.90 -12.72
N PHE A 495 -3.49 -1.32 -13.71
CA PHE A 495 -4.93 -1.10 -13.80
C PHE A 495 -5.67 -1.77 -12.63
N TRP A 496 -5.48 -3.07 -12.41
CA TRP A 496 -6.08 -3.83 -11.31
C TRP A 496 -5.67 -3.30 -9.93
N SER A 497 -4.52 -2.63 -9.82
CA SER A 497 -4.05 -1.96 -8.61
C SER A 497 -4.48 -0.49 -8.46
N GLY A 498 -5.24 0.08 -9.41
CA GLY A 498 -5.65 1.48 -9.40
C GLY A 498 -4.49 2.49 -9.53
N ARG A 499 -3.46 2.19 -10.32
CA ARG A 499 -2.26 3.03 -10.47
C ARG A 499 -2.35 3.91 -11.71
N LYS A 500 -1.89 5.16 -11.56
CA LYS A 500 -1.80 6.13 -12.67
C LYS A 500 -0.61 5.86 -13.62
N SER A 501 0.39 5.08 -13.20
CA SER A 501 1.60 4.83 -14.01
C SER A 501 2.19 3.46 -13.67
N ILE A 502 2.66 2.77 -14.72
CA ILE A 502 3.30 1.45 -14.66
C ILE A 502 4.56 1.47 -13.80
N LYS A 503 5.33 2.57 -13.79
CA LYS A 503 6.56 2.73 -12.96
C LYS A 503 6.31 2.56 -11.45
N GLN A 504 5.05 2.63 -11.01
CA GLN A 504 4.71 2.34 -9.60
C GLN A 504 4.81 0.83 -9.30
N ASN A 505 4.85 -0.06 -10.30
CA ASN A 505 4.98 -1.52 -10.18
C ASN A 505 6.34 -1.97 -9.68
N ASP A 506 7.41 -1.26 -10.04
CA ASP A 506 8.79 -1.59 -9.67
C ASP A 506 8.99 -1.68 -8.15
N VAL A 507 8.27 -0.84 -7.37
CA VAL A 507 8.31 -0.82 -5.89
C VAL A 507 7.69 -2.06 -5.26
N TYR A 508 6.95 -2.87 -6.03
CA TYR A 508 6.24 -4.07 -5.58
C TYR A 508 6.86 -5.36 -6.14
N ASN A 509 7.96 -5.25 -6.90
CA ASN A 509 8.75 -6.40 -7.29
C ASN A 509 9.50 -6.94 -6.06
N HIS A 510 8.86 -7.87 -5.36
CA HIS A 510 9.39 -8.56 -4.18
C HIS A 510 9.50 -10.05 -4.48
N ILE A 511 10.09 -10.38 -5.62
CA ILE A 511 10.60 -11.72 -5.87
C ILE A 511 11.83 -11.86 -4.96
N SER A 512 11.62 -12.18 -3.68
CA SER A 512 12.68 -12.69 -2.83
C SER A 512 12.74 -14.19 -3.00
N GLN A 513 13.97 -14.74 -3.10
CA GLN A 513 14.22 -16.17 -3.11
C GLN A 513 13.46 -16.88 -1.97
N ASP A 514 13.27 -16.22 -0.82
CA ASP A 514 12.59 -16.77 0.36
C ASP A 514 11.07 -16.86 0.25
N ALA A 515 10.40 -16.01 -0.54
CA ALA A 515 8.97 -16.16 -0.82
C ALA A 515 8.72 -17.18 -1.94
N TYR A 516 9.72 -17.33 -2.82
CA TYR A 516 9.84 -18.49 -3.70
C TYR A 516 9.98 -19.76 -2.87
N ILE A 517 10.84 -19.76 -1.84
CA ILE A 517 11.00 -20.88 -0.90
C ILE A 517 9.71 -21.02 -0.11
N GLU A 518 9.28 -20.16 0.82
CA GLU A 518 8.13 -20.41 1.70
C GLU A 518 6.78 -20.76 1.03
N ALA A 519 6.48 -20.20 -0.16
CA ALA A 519 5.31 -20.62 -0.96
C ALA A 519 5.54 -21.94 -1.71
N TYR A 520 6.79 -22.29 -2.05
CA TYR A 520 7.19 -23.60 -2.53
C TYR A 520 7.49 -24.60 -1.39
N THR A 521 8.27 -24.35 -0.33
CA THR A 521 8.57 -25.24 0.83
C THR A 521 7.35 -25.80 1.52
N ASN A 522 6.27 -25.02 1.68
CA ASN A 522 5.01 -25.58 2.22
C ASN A 522 4.30 -26.52 1.22
N ILE A 523 4.69 -26.49 -0.06
CA ILE A 523 4.27 -27.40 -1.14
C ILE A 523 5.37 -28.46 -1.44
N GLU A 524 6.63 -28.22 -1.05
CA GLU A 524 7.86 -28.93 -1.46
C GLU A 524 8.39 -29.95 -0.43
N ASP A 525 7.67 -30.23 0.66
CA ASP A 525 7.93 -31.50 1.39
C ASP A 525 7.73 -32.75 0.50
N LYS A 526 7.36 -32.57 -0.78
CA LYS A 526 7.32 -33.62 -1.82
C LYS A 526 8.10 -33.33 -3.11
N VAL A 527 8.83 -32.22 -3.26
CA VAL A 527 9.67 -32.00 -4.47
C VAL A 527 11.13 -32.28 -4.14
N ALA A 528 11.40 -33.50 -3.66
CA ALA A 528 12.74 -34.04 -3.68
C ALA A 528 13.15 -34.28 -5.15
N GLN A 529 14.29 -33.70 -5.55
CA GLN A 529 15.13 -34.01 -6.72
C GLN A 529 14.38 -34.64 -7.90
N ILE A 530 13.88 -33.83 -8.86
CA ILE A 530 13.35 -34.35 -10.13
C ILE A 530 14.55 -34.68 -11.04
N PRO A 531 14.93 -35.96 -11.23
CA PRO A 531 16.05 -36.30 -12.11
C PRO A 531 15.75 -35.88 -13.56
N GLN A 532 16.76 -35.34 -14.23
CA GLN A 532 16.66 -34.84 -15.61
C GLN A 532 17.54 -35.68 -16.54
N THR A 533 17.02 -35.98 -17.72
CA THR A 533 17.76 -36.70 -18.76
C THR A 533 17.58 -36.03 -20.13
N GLY A 534 18.53 -36.24 -21.03
CA GLY A 534 18.49 -35.69 -22.39
C GLY A 534 19.06 -34.27 -22.50
N TYR A 535 18.50 -33.47 -23.39
CA TYR A 535 19.03 -32.16 -23.78
C TYR A 535 19.01 -31.13 -22.64
N LEU A 536 17.99 -31.18 -21.77
CA LEU A 536 17.87 -30.29 -20.62
C LEU A 536 19.06 -30.46 -19.65
N ASP A 537 19.42 -31.70 -19.31
CA ASP A 537 20.58 -31.98 -18.46
C ASP A 537 21.90 -31.49 -19.09
N LYS A 538 22.06 -31.66 -20.41
CA LYS A 538 23.22 -31.12 -21.14
C LYS A 538 23.29 -29.59 -21.06
N LYS A 539 22.15 -28.89 -21.18
CA LYS A 539 22.07 -27.43 -21.12
C LYS A 539 22.38 -26.92 -19.71
N ILE A 540 21.88 -27.60 -18.68
CA ILE A 540 22.17 -27.30 -17.27
C ILE A 540 23.67 -27.44 -17.00
N LYS A 541 24.29 -28.55 -17.40
CA LYS A 541 25.74 -28.76 -17.27
C LYS A 541 26.56 -27.68 -17.96
N LYS A 542 26.11 -27.20 -19.14
CA LYS A 542 26.75 -26.08 -19.85
C LYS A 542 26.64 -24.76 -19.07
N ILE A 543 25.49 -24.48 -18.44
CA ILE A 543 25.28 -23.25 -17.66
C ILE A 543 26.12 -23.25 -16.40
N ILE A 544 26.20 -24.38 -15.68
CA ILE A 544 27.08 -24.54 -14.51
C ILE A 544 28.55 -24.31 -14.89
N HIS A 545 28.95 -24.72 -16.10
CA HIS A 545 30.31 -24.47 -16.56
C HIS A 545 30.59 -22.99 -16.88
N LEU A 546 29.56 -22.25 -17.35
CA LEU A 546 29.69 -20.84 -17.74
C LEU A 546 29.45 -19.86 -16.58
N ASN A 547 28.73 -20.28 -15.54
CA ASN A 547 28.32 -19.44 -14.42
C ASN A 547 28.59 -20.15 -13.09
N PRO A 548 29.07 -19.45 -12.04
CA PRO A 548 29.37 -20.04 -10.74
C PRO A 548 28.08 -20.27 -9.91
N ILE A 549 27.18 -21.11 -10.42
CA ILE A 549 25.90 -21.48 -9.80
C ILE A 549 25.81 -23.00 -9.68
N ASN A 550 25.04 -23.49 -8.71
CA ASN A 550 24.88 -24.94 -8.51
C ASN A 550 23.86 -25.56 -9.49
N TYR A 551 23.75 -26.90 -9.51
CA TYR A 551 22.89 -27.61 -10.45
C TYR A 551 21.41 -27.23 -10.31
N ASP A 552 20.93 -27.08 -9.08
CA ASP A 552 19.53 -26.74 -8.80
C ASP A 552 19.21 -25.29 -9.22
N GLU A 553 20.15 -24.37 -9.03
CA GLU A 553 20.04 -22.99 -9.51
C GLU A 553 20.02 -22.92 -11.04
N ALA A 554 20.91 -23.66 -11.71
CA ALA A 554 20.94 -23.74 -13.17
C ALA A 554 19.68 -24.40 -13.75
N LEU A 555 19.17 -25.45 -13.09
CA LEU A 555 17.91 -26.11 -13.44
C LEU A 555 16.72 -25.14 -13.28
N LYS A 556 16.67 -24.36 -12.20
CA LYS A 556 15.60 -23.37 -11.97
C LYS A 556 15.57 -22.28 -13.04
N ILE A 557 16.73 -21.78 -13.45
CA ILE A 557 16.84 -20.81 -14.55
C ILE A 557 16.30 -21.39 -15.86
N GLU A 558 16.63 -22.66 -16.15
CA GLU A 558 16.21 -23.34 -17.39
C GLU A 558 14.77 -23.85 -17.42
N LEU A 559 14.19 -24.10 -16.25
CA LEU A 559 12.77 -24.44 -16.13
C LEU A 559 11.88 -23.21 -16.31
N GLY A 560 12.33 -22.04 -15.81
CA GLY A 560 11.67 -20.75 -16.03
C GLY A 560 10.16 -20.82 -15.77
N SER A 561 9.37 -20.34 -16.73
CA SER A 561 7.90 -20.52 -16.72
C SER A 561 7.51 -21.82 -17.45
N ILE A 562 6.70 -22.65 -16.79
CA ILE A 562 6.26 -23.94 -17.32
C ILE A 562 4.77 -23.89 -17.68
N HIS A 563 4.45 -24.35 -18.89
CA HIS A 563 3.09 -24.56 -19.37
C HIS A 563 2.83 -26.06 -19.56
N ILE A 564 1.79 -26.59 -18.92
CA ILE A 564 1.33 -27.96 -19.17
C ILE A 564 0.49 -27.95 -20.45
N THR A 565 0.91 -28.73 -21.44
CA THR A 565 0.20 -28.93 -22.70
C THR A 565 -0.47 -30.29 -22.72
N GLN A 566 -1.37 -30.52 -23.67
CA GLN A 566 -1.99 -31.84 -23.86
C GLN A 566 -1.00 -32.96 -24.19
N TYR A 567 0.24 -32.64 -24.57
CA TYR A 567 1.25 -33.61 -24.98
C TYR A 567 2.34 -33.84 -23.92
N GLY A 568 2.52 -32.88 -23.02
CA GLY A 568 3.67 -32.81 -22.13
C GLY A 568 3.90 -31.41 -21.59
N ILE A 569 5.11 -31.16 -21.12
CA ILE A 569 5.52 -29.95 -20.41
C ILE A 569 6.25 -29.01 -21.38
N CYS A 570 5.83 -27.76 -21.50
CA CYS A 570 6.46 -26.74 -22.35
C CYS A 570 7.15 -25.69 -21.47
N ARG A 571 8.45 -25.48 -21.70
CA ARG A 571 9.29 -24.51 -20.97
C ARG A 571 9.50 -23.20 -21.75
N HIS A 572 8.71 -22.97 -22.79
CA HIS A 572 8.81 -21.77 -23.62
C HIS A 572 8.32 -20.54 -22.84
N ASP A 573 9.09 -19.46 -22.87
CA ASP A 573 8.70 -18.19 -22.28
C ASP A 573 7.78 -17.39 -23.21
N TYR A 574 6.48 -17.62 -23.04
CA TYR A 574 5.43 -16.93 -23.80
C TYR A 574 5.35 -15.42 -23.52
N SER A 575 6.06 -14.90 -22.50
CA SER A 575 6.15 -13.46 -22.26
C SER A 575 7.06 -12.77 -23.28
N LEU A 576 8.03 -13.50 -23.84
CA LEU A 576 8.97 -12.98 -24.83
C LEU A 576 8.42 -13.12 -26.25
N THR A 577 7.92 -14.31 -26.60
CA THR A 577 7.40 -14.60 -27.94
C THR A 577 6.26 -15.62 -27.92
N PRO A 578 5.29 -15.57 -28.86
CA PRO A 578 4.40 -16.70 -29.11
C PRO A 578 5.18 -17.94 -29.55
N CYS A 579 4.58 -19.13 -29.40
CA CYS A 579 5.20 -20.40 -29.76
C CYS A 579 5.81 -20.35 -31.17
N PRO A 580 7.13 -20.52 -31.32
CA PRO A 580 7.80 -20.39 -32.61
C PRO A 580 7.68 -21.65 -33.47
N LYS A 581 7.28 -22.78 -32.88
CA LYS A 581 7.14 -24.09 -33.52
C LYS A 581 5.69 -24.41 -33.86
N ASP A 582 4.76 -23.46 -33.71
CA ASP A 582 3.32 -23.63 -34.01
C ASP A 582 2.72 -24.95 -33.47
N LYS A 583 3.07 -25.29 -32.22
CA LYS A 583 2.66 -26.53 -31.50
C LYS A 583 3.27 -27.84 -32.03
N ASP A 584 4.37 -27.78 -32.78
CA ASP A 584 5.18 -28.95 -33.14
C ASP A 584 6.05 -29.45 -31.98
N CYS A 585 5.39 -29.83 -30.87
CA CYS A 585 6.04 -30.13 -29.59
C CYS A 585 7.10 -31.23 -29.67
N GLY A 586 6.88 -32.31 -30.44
CA GLY A 586 7.83 -33.42 -30.58
C GLY A 586 9.19 -33.00 -31.18
N ASN A 587 9.24 -31.88 -31.88
CA ASN A 587 10.45 -31.31 -32.49
C ASN A 587 11.02 -30.11 -31.71
N CYS A 588 10.42 -29.75 -30.57
CA CYS A 588 10.85 -28.61 -29.76
C CYS A 588 11.81 -29.04 -28.65
N SER A 589 12.93 -28.33 -28.48
CA SER A 589 13.87 -28.60 -27.37
C SER A 589 13.46 -28.02 -26.01
N GLU A 590 12.40 -27.21 -26.00
CA GLU A 590 11.76 -26.71 -24.78
C GLU A 590 10.59 -27.59 -24.33
N PHE A 591 10.30 -28.65 -25.08
CA PHE A 591 9.26 -29.62 -24.75
C PHE A 591 9.85 -30.83 -24.00
N SER A 592 9.22 -31.17 -22.89
CA SER A 592 9.64 -32.22 -21.99
C SER A 592 8.48 -33.17 -21.68
N VAL A 593 8.78 -34.44 -21.44
CA VAL A 593 7.83 -35.42 -20.90
C VAL A 593 8.33 -35.97 -19.57
N MET A 594 7.45 -36.59 -18.79
CA MET A 594 7.76 -37.11 -17.47
C MET A 594 7.37 -38.58 -17.35
N LYS A 595 8.31 -39.42 -16.90
CA LYS A 595 8.11 -40.85 -16.64
C LYS A 595 7.10 -41.06 -15.50
N GLY A 596 6.21 -42.04 -15.64
CA GLY A 596 5.15 -42.31 -14.67
C GLY A 596 3.88 -41.47 -14.86
N ASN A 597 3.86 -40.54 -15.82
CA ASN A 597 2.65 -39.80 -16.18
C ASN A 597 1.87 -40.54 -17.27
N GLU A 598 0.75 -41.16 -16.89
CA GLU A 598 -0.11 -41.94 -17.80
C GLU A 598 -0.69 -41.11 -18.95
N ALA A 599 -0.97 -39.83 -18.75
CA ALA A 599 -1.49 -38.95 -19.79
C ALA A 599 -0.42 -38.67 -20.87
N HIS A 600 0.83 -38.45 -20.48
CA HIS A 600 1.95 -38.30 -21.43
C HIS A 600 2.16 -39.59 -22.23
N LEU A 601 2.15 -40.75 -21.57
CA LEU A 601 2.31 -42.04 -22.23
C LEU A 601 1.16 -42.32 -23.23
N THR A 602 -0.07 -42.07 -22.81
CA THR A 602 -1.26 -42.21 -23.67
C THR A 602 -1.16 -41.32 -24.90
N LYS A 603 -0.72 -40.08 -24.72
CA LYS A 603 -0.58 -39.10 -25.82
C LYS A 603 0.58 -39.44 -26.75
N ALA A 604 1.72 -39.89 -26.22
CA ALA A 604 2.82 -40.38 -27.04
C ALA A 604 2.40 -41.59 -27.88
N ASN A 605 1.67 -42.54 -27.28
CA ASN A 605 1.09 -43.68 -28.00
C ASN A 605 0.16 -43.26 -29.13
N GLN A 606 -0.76 -42.32 -28.86
CA GLN A 606 -1.65 -41.76 -29.87
C GLN A 606 -0.90 -41.09 -31.03
N GLN A 607 0.14 -40.29 -30.73
CA GLN A 607 0.94 -39.62 -31.76
C GLN A 607 1.72 -40.61 -32.63
N VAL A 608 2.33 -41.64 -32.02
CA VAL A 608 3.04 -42.69 -32.77
C VAL A 608 2.08 -43.44 -33.68
N GLN A 609 0.91 -43.85 -33.18
CA GLN A 609 -0.10 -44.56 -33.99
C GLN A 609 -0.60 -43.71 -35.15
N LEU A 610 -0.93 -42.44 -34.88
CA LEU A 610 -1.44 -41.51 -35.90
C LEU A 610 -0.40 -41.28 -37.00
N LEU A 611 0.84 -40.99 -36.63
CA LEU A 611 1.92 -40.73 -37.59
C LEU A 611 2.31 -41.99 -38.36
N SER A 612 2.34 -43.16 -37.72
CA SER A 612 2.62 -44.43 -38.39
C SER A 612 1.61 -44.73 -39.50
N LYS A 613 0.31 -44.58 -39.21
CA LYS A 613 -0.76 -44.76 -40.20
C LYS A 613 -0.64 -43.74 -41.33
N ALA A 614 -0.51 -42.46 -40.99
CA ALA A 614 -0.43 -41.39 -41.97
C ALA A 614 0.82 -41.51 -42.87
N LEU A 615 1.95 -42.00 -42.35
CA LEU A 615 3.14 -42.29 -43.15
C LEU A 615 2.96 -43.48 -44.09
N LEU A 616 2.24 -44.52 -43.67
CA LEU A 616 1.92 -45.65 -44.55
C LEU A 616 1.03 -45.18 -45.72
N ASP A 617 -0.02 -44.41 -45.42
CA ASP A 617 -0.92 -43.84 -46.42
C ASP A 617 -0.15 -42.89 -47.37
N ALA A 618 0.73 -42.03 -46.83
CA ALA A 618 1.54 -41.12 -47.63
C ALA A 618 2.55 -41.83 -48.53
N LYS A 619 3.21 -42.90 -48.05
CA LYS A 619 4.12 -43.74 -48.85
C LYS A 619 3.39 -44.47 -49.97
N GLN A 620 2.14 -44.86 -49.75
CA GLN A 620 1.30 -45.42 -50.81
C GLN A 620 0.94 -44.33 -51.83
N ALA A 621 0.48 -43.16 -51.37
CA ALA A 621 0.16 -42.04 -52.24
C ALA A 621 1.36 -41.55 -53.08
N GLU A 622 2.58 -41.64 -52.53
CA GLU A 622 3.82 -41.36 -53.26
C GLU A 622 4.06 -42.37 -54.39
N LYS A 623 3.87 -43.67 -54.13
CA LYS A 623 3.96 -44.72 -55.16
C LYS A 623 2.92 -44.53 -56.26
N ASP A 624 1.73 -44.05 -55.88
CA ASP A 624 0.62 -43.77 -56.79
C ASP A 624 0.79 -42.44 -57.55
N GLY A 625 1.90 -41.72 -57.32
CA GLY A 625 2.27 -40.52 -58.05
C GLY A 625 1.56 -39.24 -57.61
N HIS A 626 0.94 -39.21 -56.42
CA HIS A 626 0.25 -38.02 -55.93
C HIS A 626 1.25 -36.87 -55.63
N PRO A 627 1.03 -35.67 -56.18
CA PRO A 627 1.91 -34.52 -55.96
C PRO A 627 1.89 -34.08 -54.50
N GLY A 628 3.08 -33.87 -53.92
CA GLY A 628 3.26 -33.42 -52.54
C GLY A 628 3.41 -34.53 -51.48
N ALA A 629 3.16 -35.80 -51.83
CA ALA A 629 3.29 -36.93 -50.91
C ALA A 629 4.73 -37.09 -50.37
N ARG A 630 5.74 -37.02 -51.26
CA ARG A 630 7.17 -37.06 -50.88
C ARG A 630 7.54 -35.98 -49.85
N LYS A 631 7.15 -34.73 -50.10
CA LYS A 631 7.44 -33.59 -49.20
C LYS A 631 6.76 -33.77 -47.84
N TRP A 632 5.55 -34.34 -47.81
CA TRP A 632 4.86 -34.64 -46.56
C TRP A 632 5.57 -35.75 -45.78
N ILE A 633 6.07 -36.80 -46.45
CA ILE A 633 6.86 -37.88 -45.83
C ILE A 633 8.15 -37.31 -45.23
N GLU A 634 8.91 -36.54 -45.99
CA GLU A 634 10.17 -35.91 -45.54
C GLU A 634 9.99 -35.07 -44.27
N LEU A 635 8.84 -34.39 -44.13
CA LEU A 635 8.53 -33.59 -42.94
C LEU A 635 8.10 -34.43 -41.74
N ASN A 636 7.30 -35.49 -41.95
CA ASN A 636 6.63 -36.21 -40.86
C ASN A 636 7.35 -37.49 -40.42
N GLU A 637 8.20 -38.08 -41.26
CA GLU A 637 8.99 -39.27 -40.91
C GLU A 637 9.98 -39.00 -39.77
N PRO A 638 10.75 -37.90 -39.76
CA PRO A 638 11.60 -37.55 -38.61
C PRO A 638 10.78 -37.28 -37.34
N LYS A 639 9.61 -36.65 -37.48
CA LYS A 639 8.70 -36.37 -36.36
C LYS A 639 8.17 -37.67 -35.72
N HIS A 640 7.85 -38.67 -36.54
CA HIS A 640 7.42 -39.98 -36.07
C HIS A 640 8.52 -40.69 -35.26
N GLU A 641 9.77 -40.69 -35.75
CA GLU A 641 10.90 -41.29 -35.02
C GLU A 641 11.13 -40.60 -33.67
N ARG A 642 10.95 -39.27 -33.60
CA ARG A 642 11.07 -38.54 -32.34
C ARG A 642 9.96 -38.87 -31.34
N TRP A 643 8.73 -39.04 -31.81
CA TRP A 643 7.64 -39.53 -30.97
C TRP A 643 7.86 -40.98 -30.51
N LYS A 644 8.49 -41.83 -31.32
CA LYS A 644 8.93 -43.16 -30.88
C LYS A 644 9.98 -43.08 -29.77
N ASN A 645 10.94 -42.16 -29.86
CA ASN A 645 11.95 -41.97 -28.80
C ASN A 645 11.30 -41.49 -27.49
N ILE A 646 10.34 -40.55 -27.57
CA ILE A 646 9.56 -40.09 -26.42
C ILE A 646 8.78 -41.26 -25.81
N LYS A 647 8.10 -42.05 -26.65
CA LYS A 647 7.35 -43.24 -26.21
C LYS A 647 8.27 -44.25 -25.54
N ALA A 648 9.41 -44.59 -26.16
CA ALA A 648 10.38 -45.54 -25.62
C ALA A 648 10.88 -45.11 -24.23
N PHE A 649 11.21 -43.83 -24.05
CA PHE A 649 11.57 -43.28 -22.74
C PHE A 649 10.44 -43.47 -21.70
N LEU A 650 9.19 -43.21 -22.09
CA LEU A 650 8.04 -43.33 -21.18
C LEU A 650 7.69 -44.79 -20.85
N GLU A 651 8.04 -45.76 -21.72
CA GLU A 651 7.81 -47.19 -21.51
C GLU A 651 8.97 -47.89 -20.79
N ASP A 652 10.19 -47.35 -20.82
CA ASP A 652 11.38 -47.97 -20.22
C ASP A 652 11.28 -48.08 -18.69
N GLU A 653 11.07 -49.30 -18.18
CA GLU A 653 10.89 -49.60 -16.76
C GLU A 653 12.16 -49.39 -15.92
N SER A 654 13.35 -49.29 -16.55
CA SER A 654 14.60 -49.02 -15.85
C SER A 654 14.74 -47.55 -15.40
N ILE A 655 13.91 -46.66 -15.97
CA ILE A 655 13.94 -45.22 -15.68
C ILE A 655 13.02 -44.93 -14.49
N PRO A 656 13.53 -44.29 -13.41
CA PRO A 656 12.71 -43.93 -12.25
C PRO A 656 11.51 -43.05 -12.64
N SER A 657 10.37 -43.29 -11.99
CA SER A 657 9.21 -42.41 -12.12
C SER A 657 9.56 -40.99 -11.71
N HIS A 658 8.89 -40.01 -12.32
CA HIS A 658 9.14 -38.56 -12.15
C HIS A 658 10.43 -38.06 -12.83
N THR A 659 11.15 -38.91 -13.58
CA THR A 659 12.26 -38.45 -14.44
C THR A 659 11.72 -37.64 -15.61
N MET A 660 12.27 -36.45 -15.83
CA MET A 660 11.97 -35.62 -17.01
C MET A 660 12.93 -35.92 -18.16
N PHE A 661 12.38 -35.90 -19.37
CA PHE A 661 13.13 -36.14 -20.62
C PHE A 661 12.83 -35.07 -21.65
N THR A 662 13.90 -34.58 -22.27
CA THR A 662 13.86 -33.54 -23.31
C THR A 662 14.74 -33.96 -24.48
N LEU A 663 14.20 -33.97 -25.69
CA LEU A 663 14.99 -34.19 -26.91
C LEU A 663 15.63 -32.87 -27.37
N SER A 664 16.80 -32.94 -28.01
CA SER A 664 17.40 -31.76 -28.66
C SER A 664 16.58 -31.31 -29.87
N ASP A 665 16.72 -30.04 -30.25
CA ASP A 665 16.13 -29.53 -31.50
C ASP A 665 16.84 -30.22 -32.68
N PRO A 666 16.11 -30.74 -33.68
CA PRO A 666 16.73 -31.40 -34.83
C PRO A 666 17.58 -30.48 -35.72
N THR A 667 17.41 -29.16 -35.62
CA THR A 667 18.02 -28.21 -36.58
C THR A 667 19.16 -27.36 -36.04
N GLU A 668 19.51 -27.40 -34.74
CA GLU A 668 20.42 -26.44 -34.08
C GLU A 668 20.13 -24.94 -34.37
N GLN A 669 19.02 -24.62 -35.05
CA GLN A 669 18.65 -23.27 -35.45
C GLN A 669 17.98 -22.52 -34.30
N HIS A 670 18.18 -21.20 -34.29
CA HIS A 670 17.57 -20.33 -33.29
C HIS A 670 16.04 -20.40 -33.34
N GLN A 671 15.44 -20.61 -32.17
CA GLN A 671 13.98 -20.82 -32.02
C GLN A 671 13.16 -19.53 -32.13
N THR A 672 13.73 -18.39 -32.50
CA THR A 672 12.94 -17.16 -32.71
C THR A 672 12.65 -17.00 -34.20
N LYS A 673 11.52 -16.38 -34.57
CA LYS A 673 11.24 -16.04 -35.98
C LYS A 673 12.36 -15.20 -36.62
N VAL A 674 13.05 -14.40 -35.79
CA VAL A 674 14.25 -13.62 -36.17
C VAL A 674 15.46 -14.54 -36.40
N GLY A 675 15.65 -15.55 -35.55
CA GLY A 675 16.68 -16.56 -35.69
C GLY A 675 16.52 -17.45 -36.92
N PHE A 676 15.28 -17.86 -37.22
CA PHE A 676 14.93 -18.56 -38.46
C PHE A 676 15.17 -17.67 -39.69
N ALA A 677 14.82 -16.39 -39.64
CA ALA A 677 15.12 -15.44 -40.71
C ALA A 677 16.64 -15.25 -40.90
N TYR A 678 17.42 -15.34 -39.82
CA TYR A 678 18.88 -15.25 -39.86
C TYR A 678 19.52 -16.50 -40.48
N SER A 679 19.09 -17.71 -40.09
CA SER A 679 19.60 -18.96 -40.64
C SER A 679 19.24 -19.18 -42.10
N VAL A 680 18.08 -18.69 -42.55
CA VAL A 680 17.72 -18.67 -43.99
C VAL A 680 18.65 -17.73 -44.76
N ARG A 681 19.02 -16.58 -44.19
CA ARG A 681 19.94 -15.61 -44.81
C ARG A 681 21.38 -16.13 -44.97
N GLU A 682 21.87 -16.93 -44.02
CA GLU A 682 23.20 -17.56 -44.13
C GLU A 682 23.24 -18.71 -45.14
N LEU A 683 22.11 -19.38 -45.42
CA LEU A 683 22.03 -20.43 -46.44
C LEU A 683 21.93 -19.89 -47.87
N GLU A 684 21.58 -18.61 -48.02
CA GLU A 684 21.48 -17.89 -49.31
C GLU A 684 22.79 -17.16 -49.69
N GLN A 685 23.83 -17.24 -48.85
CA GLN A 685 25.21 -16.80 -49.12
C GLN A 685 26.11 -17.99 -49.38
#